data_AF-A0A1M6AUD1-F1
#
_entry.id   AF-A0A1M6AUD1-F1
#
_cell.length_a   1.000
_cell.length_b   1.000
_cell.length_c   1.000
_cell.angle_alpha   90.00
_cell.angle_beta   90.00
_cell.angle_gamma   90.00
#
_symmetry.space_group_name_H-M   'P 1'
#
loop_
_entity.id
_entity.type
_entity.pdbx_description
1 polymer ?
#
loop_
_entity_poly.entity_id
_entity_poly.type
_entity_poly.pdbx_seq_one_letter_code
_entity_poly.pdbx_strand_id
1 'polypeptide(L)'
;MKQIIIIFLMTLLTISVTYPSANIEAHASDGIHLVVDGNDITHLSEPVIENDRTLVPIRFISDEIGAEVSWNSETRTVEVTRGDDNLRLMIDSKLIQYDRGIHYQISDVAPRIINDRTYVPLRLVSNALGIGIEWDKDGRIVYVDSNKSSEIEPFYGLDIVLEDGTTIGGSREITVDIPGKYTSMDGELRLLLLDSKTGSGFIRGRGKLSDSTFTFIPHMEDKGDMVLVAVVCDEDGNIIEADAAAVTMDVEPEVVLPEIADHSRHYDSITMTPEMNFLASYVEYEFVNLENKKIIYSGTVDPYDSYTWTPGFYESGDYIMTAIAYDNDGNIYESEDVYITMDVKRILKLKGVSEGMIINTPVTLIASRNFDVDETQFIAVDRNTGVERILKTIPYGSYEWFPSAADGLEGEFDLKVRVKDSRDGSMPVASRSTDYAKEMDAKELDGSYYESAPVHVTVDTSPNLIIKGIGPNQVITSPVDIYSVNNAGMENIQYYLKNRDTGVLRMLGEIDRDSKLNYVPKEGDAGRVSIFARGYMEGRAIDSEYMNLSVYTGKTYSSRPLMDKSEFKDFVSEMAVESYKKTGMSAAFQTAQAIHESGWGQYIPVDKYEGTFSNNLFGIKGTGTNGSIIANTWEVYNGVSFRVDDYFRSYNTPYESWKDHKAFLQKERYAGFREVMHDWTLGAYAIRRAGYATDPSYPMKLMNIIKKYGLYELDRISI
;
A
#
# COMPACT_ATOMS: atom_id res chain seq x y z
N MET A 1 58.35 -37.17 -25.53
CA MET A 1 58.62 -38.62 -25.58
C MET A 1 57.30 -39.32 -25.25
N LYS A 2 56.57 -39.77 -26.26
CA LYS A 2 56.54 -41.13 -26.86
C LYS A 2 55.56 -42.08 -26.14
N GLN A 3 54.77 -42.79 -26.98
CA GLN A 3 53.98 -44.03 -26.77
C GLN A 3 52.49 -43.81 -26.41
N ILE A 4 51.52 -43.86 -27.36
CA ILE A 4 50.96 -44.99 -28.19
C ILE A 4 50.28 -46.02 -27.23
N ILE A 5 49.07 -46.59 -27.40
CA ILE A 5 48.42 -47.40 -28.48
C ILE A 5 46.91 -47.57 -28.06
N ILE A 6 45.86 -47.64 -28.91
CA ILE A 6 45.26 -48.78 -29.68
C ILE A 6 43.95 -48.23 -30.31
N ILE A 7 43.73 -48.09 -31.63
CA ILE A 7 43.58 -49.04 -32.76
C ILE A 7 42.23 -49.82 -32.74
N PHE A 8 41.31 -49.60 -33.71
CA PHE A 8 41.11 -50.42 -34.93
C PHE A 8 39.91 -49.89 -35.77
N LEU A 9 40.03 -50.00 -37.10
CA LEU A 9 39.28 -49.37 -38.20
C LEU A 9 38.39 -50.42 -38.91
N MET A 10 37.26 -49.99 -39.52
CA MET A 10 36.51 -50.58 -40.67
C MET A 10 36.17 -52.08 -40.60
N THR A 11 34.93 -52.57 -40.71
CA THR A 11 33.90 -52.39 -41.75
C THR A 11 32.77 -53.35 -41.35
N LEU A 12 31.48 -53.00 -41.41
CA LEU A 12 30.43 -54.04 -41.45
C LEU A 12 29.15 -53.57 -42.16
N LEU A 13 28.68 -54.50 -42.97
CA LEU A 13 27.55 -54.58 -43.89
C LEU A 13 26.19 -54.30 -43.22
N THR A 14 25.39 -53.36 -43.76
CA THR A 14 24.01 -53.11 -43.34
C THR A 14 23.03 -53.86 -44.26
N ILE A 15 22.32 -54.85 -43.71
CA ILE A 15 21.11 -55.41 -44.33
C ILE A 15 19.93 -54.66 -43.72
N SER A 16 19.30 -53.78 -44.51
CA SER A 16 18.13 -53.01 -44.13
C SER A 16 16.88 -53.73 -44.61
N VAL A 17 16.02 -54.12 -43.68
CA VAL A 17 14.69 -54.69 -43.97
C VAL A 17 13.78 -53.54 -44.41
N THR A 18 13.31 -53.59 -45.65
CA THR A 18 12.34 -52.66 -46.21
C THR A 18 10.92 -53.01 -45.75
N TYR A 19 10.29 -52.12 -45.00
CA TYR A 19 8.83 -52.05 -44.92
C TYR A 19 8.32 -51.12 -46.03
N PRO A 20 7.22 -51.44 -46.71
CA PRO A 20 6.65 -50.54 -47.71
C PRO A 20 6.18 -49.26 -47.02
N SER A 21 6.76 -48.14 -47.44
CA SER A 21 6.26 -46.80 -47.12
C SER A 21 4.85 -46.69 -47.68
N ALA A 22 3.85 -46.57 -46.80
CA ALA A 22 2.57 -46.01 -47.19
C ALA A 22 2.86 -44.59 -47.68
N ASN A 23 2.48 -44.29 -48.93
CA ASN A 23 2.42 -42.92 -49.41
C ASN A 23 1.44 -42.17 -48.50
N ILE A 24 1.97 -41.30 -47.64
CA ILE A 24 1.16 -40.21 -47.09
C ILE A 24 1.13 -39.18 -48.22
N GLU A 25 0.05 -39.17 -48.98
CA GLU A 25 -0.31 -38.00 -49.76
C GLU A 25 -0.47 -36.84 -48.77
N ALA A 26 0.48 -35.91 -48.80
CA ALA A 26 0.31 -34.61 -48.20
C ALA A 26 -0.78 -33.89 -49.01
N HIS A 27 -2.03 -33.94 -48.55
CA HIS A 27 -3.03 -33.00 -48.99
C HIS A 27 -2.57 -31.60 -48.52
N ALA A 28 -2.08 -30.79 -49.46
CA ALA A 28 -2.03 -29.35 -49.27
C ALA A 28 -3.46 -28.91 -48.95
N SER A 29 -3.67 -28.21 -47.83
CA SER A 29 -4.97 -27.63 -47.55
C SER A 29 -5.25 -26.60 -48.63
N ASP A 30 -6.35 -26.71 -49.37
CA ASP A 30 -6.77 -25.69 -50.33
C ASP A 30 -6.79 -24.32 -49.64
N GLY A 31 -6.02 -23.37 -50.19
CA GLY A 31 -5.91 -22.01 -49.68
C GLY A 31 -7.26 -21.29 -49.74
N ILE A 32 -7.38 -20.20 -48.97
CA ILE A 32 -8.60 -19.39 -49.01
C ILE A 32 -8.55 -18.51 -50.25
N HIS A 33 -9.62 -18.52 -51.04
CA HIS A 33 -9.76 -17.63 -52.19
C HIS A 33 -10.37 -16.29 -51.79
N LEU A 34 -9.91 -15.20 -52.39
CA LEU A 34 -10.42 -13.85 -52.19
C LEU A 34 -10.87 -13.26 -53.53
N VAL A 35 -12.18 -13.03 -53.65
CA VAL A 35 -12.82 -12.48 -54.84
C VAL A 35 -13.43 -11.12 -54.47
N VAL A 36 -12.99 -10.05 -55.14
CA VAL A 36 -13.49 -8.68 -54.93
C VAL A 36 -14.14 -8.20 -56.22
N ASP A 37 -15.42 -7.81 -56.18
CA ASP A 37 -16.22 -7.37 -57.33
C ASP A 37 -16.15 -8.32 -58.55
N GLY A 38 -16.07 -9.62 -58.27
CA GLY A 38 -15.97 -10.68 -59.28
C GLY A 38 -14.55 -10.97 -59.78
N ASN A 39 -13.54 -10.22 -59.34
CA ASN A 39 -12.13 -10.45 -59.66
C ASN A 39 -11.46 -11.32 -58.59
N ASP A 40 -10.88 -12.46 -58.97
CA ASP A 40 -10.06 -13.28 -58.06
C ASP A 40 -8.68 -12.65 -57.87
N ILE A 41 -8.45 -12.12 -56.67
CA ILE A 41 -7.21 -11.45 -56.27
C ILE A 41 -6.36 -12.30 -55.32
N THR A 42 -6.70 -13.58 -55.12
CA THR A 42 -6.02 -14.49 -54.18
C THR A 42 -4.51 -14.52 -54.37
N HIS A 43 -4.09 -14.51 -55.64
CA HIS A 43 -2.67 -14.53 -56.04
C HIS A 43 -1.88 -13.29 -55.58
N LEU A 44 -2.55 -12.17 -55.30
CA LEU A 44 -1.91 -10.97 -54.78
C LEU A 44 -1.54 -11.15 -53.31
N SER A 45 -2.43 -11.76 -52.51
CA SER A 45 -2.20 -12.05 -51.10
C SER A 45 -3.28 -12.97 -50.52
N GLU A 46 -2.88 -14.15 -50.05
CA GLU A 46 -3.81 -15.15 -49.48
C GLU A 46 -4.35 -14.70 -48.12
N PRO A 47 -5.68 -14.83 -47.87
CA PRO A 47 -6.25 -14.71 -46.53
C PRO A 47 -5.70 -15.77 -45.57
N VAL A 48 -5.65 -15.43 -44.28
CA VAL A 48 -5.17 -16.33 -43.22
C VAL A 48 -6.25 -16.53 -42.16
N ILE A 49 -6.17 -17.61 -41.39
CA ILE A 49 -7.08 -17.85 -40.25
C ILE A 49 -6.30 -17.65 -38.95
N GLU A 50 -6.83 -16.81 -38.06
CA GLU A 50 -6.35 -16.63 -36.68
C GLU A 50 -7.58 -16.64 -35.76
N ASN A 51 -7.56 -17.44 -34.68
CA ASN A 51 -8.67 -17.55 -33.71
C ASN A 51 -10.05 -17.75 -34.36
N ASP A 52 -10.13 -18.67 -35.33
CA ASP A 52 -11.36 -18.94 -36.10
C ASP A 52 -11.94 -17.70 -36.82
N ARG A 53 -11.08 -16.73 -37.16
CA ARG A 53 -11.41 -15.57 -37.99
C ARG A 53 -10.56 -15.54 -39.24
N THR A 54 -11.22 -15.32 -40.38
CA THR A 54 -10.54 -15.06 -41.65
C THR A 54 -10.04 -13.61 -41.66
N LEU A 55 -8.73 -13.46 -41.73
CA LEU A 55 -8.02 -12.21 -41.89
C LEU A 55 -7.69 -12.00 -43.37
N VAL A 56 -8.00 -10.81 -43.88
CA VAL A 56 -7.80 -10.43 -45.27
C VAL A 56 -6.88 -9.21 -45.38
N PRO A 57 -6.12 -9.10 -46.48
CA PRO A 57 -5.13 -8.04 -46.63
C PRO A 57 -5.79 -6.75 -47.11
N ILE A 58 -5.94 -5.77 -46.20
CA ILE A 58 -6.81 -4.60 -46.39
C ILE A 58 -6.47 -3.77 -47.62
N ARG A 59 -5.19 -3.65 -47.97
CA ARG A 59 -4.72 -2.84 -49.10
C ARG A 59 -5.30 -3.30 -50.43
N PHE A 60 -5.22 -4.59 -50.72
CA PHE A 60 -5.65 -5.13 -52.01
C PHE A 60 -7.17 -5.07 -52.17
N ILE A 61 -7.91 -5.24 -51.07
CA ILE A 61 -9.37 -5.03 -51.10
C ILE A 61 -9.69 -3.56 -51.34
N SER A 62 -9.00 -2.65 -50.63
CA SER A 62 -9.22 -1.20 -50.73
C SER A 62 -8.95 -0.68 -52.14
N ASP A 63 -7.84 -1.11 -52.76
CA ASP A 63 -7.46 -0.72 -54.11
C ASP A 63 -8.53 -1.10 -55.16
N GLU A 64 -9.13 -2.29 -55.06
CA GLU A 64 -10.18 -2.76 -55.99
C GLU A 64 -11.51 -2.00 -55.84
N ILE A 65 -11.86 -1.55 -54.62
CA ILE A 65 -13.14 -0.87 -54.35
C ILE A 65 -13.03 0.66 -54.35
N GLY A 66 -11.87 1.20 -54.74
CA GLY A 66 -11.59 2.64 -54.85
C GLY A 66 -11.43 3.35 -53.51
N ALA A 67 -10.91 2.68 -52.48
CA ALA A 67 -10.55 3.26 -51.20
C ALA A 67 -9.03 3.52 -51.13
N GLU A 68 -8.63 4.60 -50.48
CA GLU A 68 -7.23 4.96 -50.26
C GLU A 68 -6.74 4.41 -48.92
N VAL A 69 -5.52 3.84 -48.90
CA VAL A 69 -4.90 3.33 -47.67
C VAL A 69 -3.62 4.09 -47.37
N SER A 70 -3.56 4.68 -46.18
CA SER A 70 -2.39 5.37 -45.64
C SER A 70 -1.80 4.61 -44.46
N TRP A 71 -0.49 4.76 -44.24
CA TRP A 71 0.23 4.14 -43.12
C TRP A 71 1.03 5.19 -42.36
N ASN A 72 0.80 5.26 -41.04
CA ASN A 72 1.62 6.03 -40.12
C ASN A 72 2.54 5.09 -39.34
N SER A 73 3.84 5.17 -39.59
CA SER A 73 4.85 4.34 -38.93
C SER A 73 5.11 4.71 -37.47
N GLU A 74 4.88 5.97 -37.08
CA GLU A 74 5.13 6.45 -35.71
C GLU A 74 4.08 5.87 -34.75
N THR A 75 2.81 5.88 -35.17
CA THR A 75 1.69 5.38 -34.37
C THR A 75 1.27 3.95 -34.74
N ARG A 76 1.96 3.32 -35.69
CA ARG A 76 1.63 2.00 -36.27
C ARG A 76 0.16 1.92 -36.67
N THR A 77 -0.32 2.93 -37.40
CA THR A 77 -1.73 3.09 -37.73
C THR A 77 -1.95 2.96 -39.23
N VAL A 78 -2.96 2.19 -39.63
CA VAL A 78 -3.51 2.17 -40.98
C VAL A 78 -4.78 3.02 -41.00
N GLU A 79 -4.83 3.96 -41.94
CA GLU A 79 -6.05 4.73 -42.22
C GLU A 79 -6.57 4.31 -43.58
N VAL A 80 -7.87 4.01 -43.67
CA VAL A 80 -8.55 3.66 -44.91
C VAL A 80 -9.64 4.69 -45.14
N THR A 81 -9.61 5.34 -46.31
CA THR A 81 -10.54 6.41 -46.66
C THR A 81 -11.29 6.05 -47.93
N ARG A 82 -12.62 6.14 -47.89
CA ARG A 82 -13.49 5.91 -49.06
C ARG A 82 -14.59 6.98 -49.10
N GLY A 83 -14.44 7.96 -49.98
CA GLY A 83 -15.34 9.12 -49.99
C GLY A 83 -15.20 9.92 -48.70
N ASP A 84 -16.30 10.10 -47.96
CA ASP A 84 -16.32 10.77 -46.66
C ASP A 84 -16.07 9.82 -45.46
N ASP A 85 -15.93 8.51 -45.73
CA ASP A 85 -15.77 7.49 -44.69
C ASP A 85 -14.28 7.27 -44.39
N ASN A 86 -13.90 7.40 -43.12
CA ASN A 86 -12.57 7.05 -42.62
C ASN A 86 -12.65 5.91 -41.60
N LEU A 87 -11.71 4.99 -41.71
CA LEU A 87 -11.43 3.93 -40.76
C LEU A 87 -9.99 4.08 -40.29
N ARG A 88 -9.81 4.15 -38.98
CA ARG A 88 -8.48 4.17 -38.37
C ARG A 88 -8.25 2.91 -37.55
N LEU A 89 -7.22 2.16 -37.93
CA LEU A 89 -6.84 0.87 -37.36
C LEU A 89 -5.44 0.94 -36.77
N MET A 90 -5.29 0.51 -35.52
CA MET A 90 -4.00 0.43 -34.86
C MET A 90 -3.50 -1.02 -34.90
N ILE A 91 -2.28 -1.23 -35.40
CA ILE A 91 -1.71 -2.58 -35.48
C ILE A 91 -1.52 -3.13 -34.07
N ASP A 92 -1.92 -4.37 -33.89
CA ASP A 92 -1.93 -5.09 -32.63
C ASP A 92 -2.92 -4.58 -31.57
N SER A 93 -3.81 -3.65 -31.94
CA SER A 93 -4.92 -3.23 -31.07
C SER A 93 -6.28 -3.68 -31.61
N LYS A 94 -7.17 -4.08 -30.70
CA LYS A 94 -8.58 -4.35 -30.98
C LYS A 94 -9.42 -3.08 -31.10
N LEU A 95 -8.93 -1.92 -30.68
CA LEU A 95 -9.65 -0.66 -30.79
C LEU A 95 -9.71 -0.20 -32.26
N ILE A 96 -10.93 0.03 -32.73
CA ILE A 96 -11.24 0.53 -34.06
C ILE A 96 -11.89 1.90 -33.92
N GLN A 97 -11.50 2.86 -34.76
CA GLN A 97 -12.16 4.14 -34.87
C GLN A 97 -12.85 4.29 -36.24
N TYR A 98 -14.11 4.74 -36.22
CA TYR A 98 -14.89 5.05 -37.42
C TYR A 98 -15.29 6.53 -37.44
N ASP A 99 -15.42 7.10 -38.64
CA ASP A 99 -15.97 8.46 -38.84
C ASP A 99 -17.50 8.49 -39.01
N ARG A 100 -18.15 7.32 -39.16
CA ARG A 100 -19.61 7.19 -39.32
C ARG A 100 -20.25 6.45 -38.14
N GLY A 101 -21.24 7.09 -37.50
CA GLY A 101 -22.13 6.44 -36.54
C GLY A 101 -21.44 6.15 -35.21
N ILE A 102 -21.06 4.89 -34.98
CA ILE A 102 -20.34 4.48 -33.77
C ILE A 102 -18.88 4.92 -33.90
N HIS A 103 -18.41 5.83 -33.06
CA HIS A 103 -17.06 6.38 -33.20
C HIS A 103 -15.95 5.38 -32.83
N TYR A 104 -16.21 4.44 -31.91
CA TYR A 104 -15.27 3.38 -31.54
C TYR A 104 -15.92 2.01 -31.38
N GLN A 105 -15.22 0.94 -31.78
CA GLN A 105 -15.61 -0.44 -31.45
C GLN A 105 -14.40 -1.28 -31.05
N ILE A 106 -14.67 -2.40 -30.37
CA ILE A 106 -13.66 -3.39 -30.04
C ILE A 106 -13.81 -4.59 -30.96
N SER A 107 -12.79 -4.84 -31.79
CA SER A 107 -12.69 -6.03 -32.63
C SER A 107 -12.47 -7.29 -31.79
N ASP A 108 -12.95 -8.43 -32.28
CA ASP A 108 -12.61 -9.72 -31.67
C ASP A 108 -11.17 -10.15 -31.95
N VAL A 109 -10.63 -9.78 -33.12
CA VAL A 109 -9.24 -10.00 -33.53
C VAL A 109 -8.59 -8.68 -33.96
N ALA A 110 -7.39 -8.40 -33.46
CA ALA A 110 -6.65 -7.18 -33.80
C ALA A 110 -6.04 -7.26 -35.22
N PRO A 111 -5.89 -6.12 -35.93
CA PRO A 111 -5.11 -6.04 -37.16
C PRO A 111 -3.65 -6.46 -36.95
N ARG A 112 -3.07 -7.18 -37.92
CA ARG A 112 -1.71 -7.72 -37.87
C ARG A 112 -0.89 -7.32 -39.08
N ILE A 113 0.43 -7.26 -38.92
CA ILE A 113 1.36 -7.25 -40.05
C ILE A 113 1.89 -8.66 -40.27
N ILE A 114 1.60 -9.24 -41.43
CA ILE A 114 2.07 -10.57 -41.84
C ILE A 114 2.75 -10.41 -43.20
N ASN A 115 4.03 -10.80 -43.28
CA ASN A 115 4.83 -10.67 -44.51
C ASN A 115 4.75 -9.26 -45.12
N ASP A 116 4.97 -8.23 -44.30
CA ASP A 116 4.93 -6.80 -44.67
C ASP A 116 3.57 -6.30 -45.21
N ARG A 117 2.48 -7.00 -44.90
CA ARG A 117 1.12 -6.63 -45.30
C ARG A 117 0.21 -6.54 -44.09
N THR A 118 -0.69 -5.55 -44.10
CA THR A 118 -1.70 -5.42 -43.06
C THR A 118 -2.87 -6.35 -43.33
N TYR A 119 -3.13 -7.23 -42.37
CA TYR A 119 -4.24 -8.16 -42.33
C TYR A 119 -5.26 -7.69 -41.30
N VAL A 120 -6.53 -7.70 -41.68
CA VAL A 120 -7.65 -7.27 -40.83
C VAL A 120 -8.77 -8.31 -40.86
N PRO A 121 -9.59 -8.44 -39.80
CA PRO A 121 -10.71 -9.37 -39.81
C PRO A 121 -11.66 -9.06 -40.95
N LEU A 122 -12.18 -10.10 -41.59
CA LEU A 122 -13.09 -9.92 -42.72
C LEU A 122 -14.33 -9.07 -42.35
N ARG A 123 -14.91 -9.31 -41.17
CA ARG A 123 -16.05 -8.51 -40.66
C ARG A 123 -15.69 -7.03 -40.49
N LEU A 124 -14.46 -6.73 -40.09
CA LEU A 124 -13.98 -5.36 -39.96
C LEU A 124 -13.99 -4.64 -41.30
N VAL A 125 -13.61 -5.31 -42.39
CA VAL A 125 -13.70 -4.75 -43.75
C VAL A 125 -15.16 -4.42 -44.10
N SER A 126 -16.09 -5.31 -43.78
CA SER A 126 -17.53 -5.08 -44.03
C SER A 126 -18.05 -3.89 -43.24
N ASN A 127 -17.83 -3.86 -41.92
CA ASN A 127 -18.24 -2.77 -41.04
C ASN A 127 -17.61 -1.43 -41.46
N ALA A 128 -16.32 -1.43 -41.79
CA ALA A 128 -15.58 -0.20 -42.09
C ALA A 128 -15.93 0.42 -43.44
N LEU A 129 -16.14 -0.41 -44.47
CA LEU A 129 -16.32 0.06 -45.84
C LEU A 129 -17.79 0.05 -46.27
N GLY A 130 -18.68 -0.41 -45.38
CA GLY A 130 -20.12 -0.54 -45.62
C GLY A 130 -20.44 -1.50 -46.77
N ILE A 131 -19.57 -2.47 -47.05
CA ILE A 131 -19.68 -3.38 -48.19
C ILE A 131 -20.17 -4.77 -47.78
N GLY A 132 -20.95 -5.39 -48.66
CA GLY A 132 -21.44 -6.75 -48.49
C GLY A 132 -20.31 -7.77 -48.62
N ILE A 133 -20.24 -8.68 -47.67
CA ILE A 133 -19.27 -9.76 -47.66
C ILE A 133 -19.99 -11.10 -47.47
N GLU A 134 -19.55 -12.11 -48.22
CA GLU A 134 -20.07 -13.47 -48.15
C GLU A 134 -18.91 -14.47 -48.01
N TRP A 135 -19.04 -15.43 -47.09
CA TRP A 135 -18.08 -16.50 -46.89
C TRP A 135 -18.68 -17.83 -47.37
N ASP A 136 -18.15 -18.35 -48.47
CA ASP A 136 -18.45 -19.70 -48.93
C ASP A 136 -17.55 -20.70 -48.20
N LYS A 137 -18.16 -21.47 -47.30
CA LYS A 137 -17.47 -22.48 -46.51
C LYS A 137 -17.04 -23.69 -47.33
N ASP A 138 -17.84 -24.11 -48.31
CA ASP A 138 -17.59 -25.32 -49.08
C ASP A 138 -16.48 -25.08 -50.11
N GLY A 139 -16.47 -23.90 -50.73
CA GLY A 139 -15.41 -23.46 -51.65
C GLY A 139 -14.22 -22.76 -50.98
N ARG A 140 -14.31 -22.43 -49.69
CA ARG A 140 -13.35 -21.56 -48.96
C ARG A 140 -13.09 -20.22 -49.67
N ILE A 141 -14.16 -19.56 -50.10
CA ILE A 141 -14.10 -18.30 -50.87
C ILE A 141 -14.65 -17.14 -50.05
N VAL A 142 -13.88 -16.07 -49.92
CA VAL A 142 -14.34 -14.76 -49.48
C VAL A 142 -14.81 -13.98 -50.70
N TYR A 143 -16.09 -13.63 -50.76
CA TYR A 143 -16.64 -12.69 -51.73
C TYR A 143 -16.83 -11.32 -51.09
N VAL A 144 -16.22 -10.30 -51.69
CA VAL A 144 -16.43 -8.89 -51.35
C VAL A 144 -17.15 -8.24 -52.52
N ASP A 145 -18.32 -7.66 -52.28
CA ASP A 145 -19.16 -7.03 -53.30
C ASP A 145 -19.47 -5.58 -52.91
N SER A 146 -18.81 -4.65 -53.58
CA SER A 146 -18.92 -3.22 -53.33
C SER A 146 -20.27 -2.62 -53.77
N ASN A 147 -21.08 -3.37 -54.53
CA ASN A 147 -22.44 -2.98 -54.92
C ASN A 147 -23.50 -3.38 -53.88
N LYS A 148 -23.13 -4.19 -52.90
CA LYS A 148 -23.99 -4.52 -51.75
C LYS A 148 -23.57 -3.67 -50.56
N SER A 149 -24.54 -3.07 -49.87
CA SER A 149 -24.29 -2.37 -48.62
C SER A 149 -24.43 -3.30 -47.42
N SER A 150 -23.62 -3.10 -46.38
CA SER A 150 -23.79 -3.72 -45.07
C SER A 150 -23.92 -2.65 -43.99
N GLU A 151 -24.75 -2.92 -42.97
CA GLU A 151 -24.78 -2.11 -41.75
C GLU A 151 -23.60 -2.48 -40.85
N ILE A 152 -23.20 -1.55 -39.98
CA ILE A 152 -22.20 -1.80 -38.95
C ILE A 152 -22.86 -2.66 -37.86
N GLU A 153 -22.35 -3.88 -37.68
CA GLU A 153 -22.79 -4.75 -36.58
C GLU A 153 -21.72 -4.81 -35.48
N PRO A 154 -22.09 -4.64 -34.20
CA PRO A 154 -21.16 -4.82 -33.08
C PRO A 154 -20.49 -6.20 -33.08
N PHE A 155 -19.20 -6.23 -32.73
CA PHE A 155 -18.44 -7.47 -32.54
C PHE A 155 -18.91 -8.26 -31.31
N TYR A 156 -19.41 -7.54 -30.32
CA TYR A 156 -19.80 -8.00 -29.00
C TYR A 156 -21.20 -7.49 -28.66
N GLY A 157 -21.84 -8.10 -27.66
CA GLY A 157 -23.18 -7.72 -27.19
C GLY A 157 -23.19 -6.92 -25.89
N LEU A 158 -22.03 -6.53 -25.35
CA LEU A 158 -21.91 -5.60 -24.23
C LEU A 158 -22.30 -4.19 -24.68
N ASP A 159 -22.85 -3.39 -23.77
CA ASP A 159 -23.22 -1.99 -24.04
C ASP A 159 -22.81 -1.11 -22.86
N ILE A 160 -21.99 -0.10 -23.11
CA ILE A 160 -21.73 0.98 -22.15
C ILE A 160 -22.87 1.97 -22.29
N VAL A 161 -23.63 2.18 -21.21
CA VAL A 161 -24.75 3.12 -21.19
C VAL A 161 -24.22 4.55 -21.04
N LEU A 162 -23.60 5.06 -22.11
CA LEU A 162 -22.99 6.38 -22.21
C LEU A 162 -23.17 6.94 -23.62
N GLU A 163 -23.63 8.18 -23.74
CA GLU A 163 -23.71 8.85 -25.04
C GLU A 163 -22.30 9.14 -25.56
N ASP A 164 -22.07 8.82 -26.83
CA ASP A 164 -20.79 9.03 -27.47
C ASP A 164 -20.44 10.53 -27.55
N GLY A 165 -19.20 10.87 -27.24
CA GLY A 165 -18.73 12.26 -27.13
C GLY A 165 -19.08 12.95 -25.81
N THR A 166 -19.56 12.21 -24.81
CA THR A 166 -19.82 12.76 -23.47
C THR A 166 -18.57 13.42 -22.88
N THR A 167 -18.71 14.65 -22.38
CA THR A 167 -17.68 15.29 -21.56
C THR A 167 -17.75 14.78 -20.12
N ILE A 168 -16.63 14.32 -19.58
CA ILE A 168 -16.51 13.90 -18.18
C ILE A 168 -15.62 14.90 -17.46
N GLY A 169 -16.25 15.72 -16.61
CA GLY A 169 -15.57 16.72 -15.79
C GLY A 169 -15.23 16.30 -14.37
N GLY A 170 -15.63 15.09 -13.95
CA GLY A 170 -15.41 14.60 -12.60
C GLY A 170 -15.98 13.22 -12.40
N SER A 171 -16.06 12.80 -11.15
CA SER A 171 -16.56 11.50 -10.74
C SER A 171 -17.98 11.26 -11.26
N ARG A 172 -18.23 10.07 -11.80
CA ARG A 172 -19.51 9.71 -12.40
C ARG A 172 -19.76 8.21 -12.32
N GLU A 173 -21.02 7.84 -12.14
CA GLU A 173 -21.47 6.46 -12.32
C GLU A 173 -21.51 6.07 -13.81
N ILE A 174 -20.80 5.01 -14.16
CA ILE A 174 -20.79 4.38 -15.48
C ILE A 174 -21.55 3.07 -15.38
N THR A 175 -22.64 2.94 -16.13
CA THR A 175 -23.44 1.73 -16.21
C THR A 175 -23.04 0.92 -17.44
N VAL A 176 -22.95 -0.40 -17.28
CA VAL A 176 -22.64 -1.35 -18.36
C VAL A 176 -23.74 -2.42 -18.36
N ASP A 177 -24.42 -2.58 -19.49
CA ASP A 177 -25.40 -3.66 -19.69
C ASP A 177 -24.67 -4.94 -20.08
N ILE A 178 -24.50 -5.84 -19.10
CA ILE A 178 -23.81 -7.11 -19.27
C ILE A 178 -24.82 -8.18 -19.72
N PRO A 179 -24.59 -8.87 -20.86
CA PRO A 179 -25.48 -9.94 -21.28
C PRO A 179 -25.64 -11.00 -20.18
N GLY A 180 -26.89 -11.33 -19.82
CA GLY A 180 -27.22 -12.16 -18.64
C GLY A 180 -26.60 -13.57 -18.61
N LYS A 181 -26.05 -14.08 -19.72
CA LYS A 181 -25.26 -15.32 -19.74
C LYS A 181 -23.93 -15.21 -18.99
N TYR A 182 -23.40 -13.99 -18.80
CA TYR A 182 -22.10 -13.74 -18.16
C TYR A 182 -22.21 -13.32 -16.70
N THR A 183 -23.36 -12.82 -16.26
CA THR A 183 -23.52 -12.25 -14.90
C THR A 183 -23.30 -13.26 -13.77
N SER A 184 -23.39 -14.56 -14.07
CA SER A 184 -23.15 -15.66 -13.13
C SER A 184 -21.82 -16.40 -13.35
N MET A 185 -20.98 -15.92 -14.27
CA MET A 185 -19.66 -16.52 -14.51
C MET A 185 -18.65 -16.02 -13.49
N ASP A 186 -17.68 -16.87 -13.19
CA ASP A 186 -16.46 -16.45 -12.53
C ASP A 186 -15.61 -15.66 -13.53
N GLY A 187 -15.39 -14.38 -13.23
CA GLY A 187 -14.79 -13.41 -14.14
C GLY A 187 -14.91 -11.99 -13.57
N GLU A 188 -14.49 -11.01 -14.35
CA GLU A 188 -14.54 -9.61 -13.94
C GLU A 188 -14.87 -8.65 -15.06
N LEU A 189 -15.48 -7.53 -14.70
CA LEU A 189 -15.66 -6.39 -15.58
C LEU A 189 -14.53 -5.40 -15.28
N ARG A 190 -13.85 -4.94 -16.33
CA ARG A 190 -12.83 -3.88 -16.25
C ARG A 190 -13.28 -2.68 -17.05
N LEU A 191 -13.06 -1.50 -16.49
CA LEU A 191 -13.23 -0.21 -17.16
C LEU A 191 -11.84 0.35 -17.44
N LEU A 192 -11.56 0.66 -18.71
CA LEU A 192 -10.30 1.21 -19.18
C LEU A 192 -10.54 2.61 -19.73
N LEU A 193 -9.57 3.47 -19.56
CA LEU A 193 -9.51 4.76 -20.24
C LEU A 193 -8.29 4.78 -21.15
N LEU A 194 -8.53 4.85 -22.45
CA LEU A 194 -7.51 4.77 -23.49
C LEU A 194 -7.34 6.12 -24.20
N ASP A 195 -6.10 6.47 -24.53
CA ASP A 195 -5.80 7.59 -25.41
C ASP A 195 -6.33 7.27 -26.82
N SER A 196 -7.13 8.18 -27.39
CA SER A 196 -7.76 8.03 -28.71
C SER A 196 -6.76 7.91 -29.87
N LYS A 197 -5.53 8.40 -29.68
CA LYS A 197 -4.47 8.40 -30.70
C LYS A 197 -3.64 7.12 -30.62
N THR A 198 -3.36 6.61 -29.43
CA THR A 198 -2.48 5.44 -29.25
C THR A 198 -3.22 4.15 -28.97
N GLY A 199 -4.50 4.19 -28.60
CA GLY A 199 -5.28 3.01 -28.22
C GLY A 199 -4.76 2.34 -26.94
N SER A 200 -4.01 3.08 -26.13
CA SER A 200 -3.39 2.58 -24.90
C SER A 200 -3.68 3.52 -23.73
N GLY A 201 -3.71 2.96 -22.52
CA GLY A 201 -4.06 3.70 -21.33
C GLY A 201 -4.08 2.81 -20.10
N PHE A 202 -5.04 3.02 -19.20
CA PHE A 202 -5.03 2.43 -17.87
C PHE A 202 -6.37 1.81 -17.51
N ILE A 203 -6.34 0.83 -16.60
CA ILE A 203 -7.53 0.36 -15.91
C ILE A 203 -7.94 1.43 -14.90
N ARG A 204 -9.18 1.92 -15.00
CA ARG A 204 -9.77 2.93 -14.12
C ARG A 204 -10.89 2.38 -13.22
N GLY A 205 -11.31 1.15 -13.46
CA GLY A 205 -12.29 0.47 -12.61
C GLY A 205 -12.27 -1.03 -12.81
N ARG A 206 -12.64 -1.77 -11.76
CA ARG A 206 -12.83 -3.22 -11.77
C ARG A 206 -14.02 -3.58 -10.89
N GLY A 207 -14.74 -4.63 -11.25
CA GLY A 207 -15.65 -5.30 -10.34
C GLY A 207 -16.18 -6.60 -10.90
N LYS A 208 -17.17 -7.15 -10.22
CA LYS A 208 -17.74 -8.46 -10.54
C LYS A 208 -18.67 -8.34 -11.74
N LEU A 209 -18.94 -9.45 -12.41
CA LEU A 209 -19.91 -9.50 -13.51
C LEU A 209 -21.38 -9.35 -13.04
N SER A 210 -21.61 -9.34 -11.73
CA SER A 210 -22.90 -8.96 -11.15
C SER A 210 -23.03 -7.45 -10.93
N ASP A 211 -21.92 -6.70 -11.02
CA ASP A 211 -21.91 -5.26 -10.91
C ASP A 211 -22.20 -4.68 -12.30
N SER A 212 -23.27 -3.91 -12.42
CA SER A 212 -23.67 -3.24 -13.67
C SER A 212 -23.36 -1.75 -13.66
N THR A 213 -22.82 -1.21 -12.56
CA THR A 213 -22.56 0.22 -12.39
C THR A 213 -21.33 0.44 -11.52
N PHE A 214 -20.50 1.42 -11.90
CA PHE A 214 -19.22 1.73 -11.27
C PHE A 214 -19.03 3.23 -11.11
N THR A 215 -18.47 3.64 -9.98
CA THR A 215 -17.94 5.00 -9.83
C THR A 215 -16.64 5.13 -10.60
N PHE A 216 -16.66 5.86 -11.71
CA PHE A 216 -15.46 6.27 -12.43
C PHE A 216 -14.95 7.57 -11.81
N ILE A 217 -13.71 7.57 -11.33
CA ILE A 217 -13.05 8.75 -10.78
C ILE A 217 -11.87 9.09 -11.70
N PRO A 218 -11.89 10.25 -12.39
CA PRO A 218 -10.81 10.63 -13.28
C PRO A 218 -9.56 11.04 -12.50
N HIS A 219 -8.40 10.79 -13.10
CA HIS A 219 -7.14 11.40 -12.65
C HIS A 219 -6.98 12.78 -13.29
N MET A 220 -6.24 13.70 -12.66
CA MET A 220 -6.03 15.04 -13.22
C MET A 220 -5.22 15.03 -14.53
N GLU A 221 -4.42 14.00 -14.76
CA GLU A 221 -3.72 13.79 -16.03
C GLU A 221 -4.60 13.27 -17.18
N ASP A 222 -5.82 12.78 -16.88
CA ASP A 222 -6.78 12.31 -17.89
C ASP A 222 -7.39 13.53 -18.60
N LYS A 223 -7.00 13.78 -19.86
CA LYS A 223 -7.40 15.01 -20.58
C LYS A 223 -7.57 14.81 -22.09
N GLY A 224 -8.49 15.57 -22.65
CA GLY A 224 -8.78 15.59 -24.08
C GLY A 224 -9.58 14.39 -24.55
N ASP A 225 -9.49 14.09 -25.85
CA ASP A 225 -10.27 13.03 -26.47
C ASP A 225 -9.72 11.65 -26.09
N MET A 226 -10.53 10.88 -25.37
CA MET A 226 -10.21 9.55 -24.86
C MET A 226 -11.30 8.55 -25.29
N VAL A 227 -11.03 7.28 -25.05
CA VAL A 227 -11.99 6.20 -25.26
C VAL A 227 -12.19 5.46 -23.95
N LEU A 228 -13.42 5.46 -23.46
CA LEU A 228 -13.82 4.65 -22.32
C LEU A 228 -14.20 3.26 -22.83
N VAL A 229 -13.53 2.22 -22.33
CA VAL A 229 -13.74 0.84 -22.78
C VAL A 229 -14.15 -0.03 -21.61
N ALA A 230 -15.25 -0.76 -21.76
CA ALA A 230 -15.67 -1.79 -20.83
C ALA A 230 -15.30 -3.15 -21.42
N VAL A 231 -14.67 -4.02 -20.63
CA VAL A 231 -14.35 -5.39 -21.04
C VAL A 231 -14.78 -6.38 -19.97
N VAL A 232 -15.49 -7.41 -20.39
CA VAL A 232 -15.76 -8.60 -19.59
C VAL A 232 -14.62 -9.58 -19.82
N CYS A 233 -13.98 -10.00 -18.74
CA CYS A 233 -12.89 -10.96 -18.75
C CYS A 233 -13.27 -12.26 -18.04
N ASP A 234 -12.77 -13.40 -18.55
CA ASP A 234 -12.80 -14.68 -17.84
C ASP A 234 -11.77 -14.73 -16.70
N GLU A 235 -11.72 -15.85 -15.95
CA GLU A 235 -10.75 -16.05 -14.85
C GLU A 235 -9.29 -15.98 -15.29
N ASP A 236 -8.99 -16.27 -16.56
CA ASP A 236 -7.65 -16.22 -17.15
C ASP A 236 -7.32 -14.80 -17.67
N GLY A 237 -8.28 -13.87 -17.61
CA GLY A 237 -8.14 -12.48 -18.04
C GLY A 237 -8.36 -12.26 -19.54
N ASN A 238 -8.87 -13.26 -20.28
CA ASN A 238 -9.19 -13.11 -21.69
C ASN A 238 -10.47 -12.31 -21.88
N ILE A 239 -10.49 -11.41 -22.86
CA ILE A 239 -11.67 -10.61 -23.21
C ILE A 239 -12.72 -11.51 -23.88
N ILE A 240 -13.92 -11.58 -23.30
CA ILE A 240 -15.05 -12.35 -23.84
C ILE A 240 -16.16 -11.45 -24.41
N GLU A 241 -16.32 -10.25 -23.84
CA GLU A 241 -17.19 -9.21 -24.37
C GLU A 241 -16.53 -7.85 -24.14
N ALA A 242 -16.82 -6.89 -25.00
CA ALA A 242 -16.28 -5.55 -24.88
C ALA A 242 -17.15 -4.52 -25.59
N ASP A 243 -17.10 -3.28 -25.13
CA ASP A 243 -17.70 -2.14 -25.80
C ASP A 243 -16.89 -0.86 -25.51
N ALA A 244 -17.08 0.17 -26.33
CA ALA A 244 -16.31 1.41 -26.26
C ALA A 244 -17.16 2.64 -26.57
N ALA A 245 -16.91 3.72 -25.84
CA ALA A 245 -17.52 5.02 -26.05
C ALA A 245 -16.45 6.11 -26.11
N ALA A 246 -16.57 7.02 -27.08
CA ALA A 246 -15.77 8.23 -27.12
C ALA A 246 -16.17 9.15 -25.96
N VAL A 247 -15.17 9.70 -25.27
CA VAL A 247 -15.37 10.68 -24.20
C VAL A 247 -14.36 11.82 -24.33
N THR A 248 -14.75 13.01 -23.91
CA THR A 248 -13.81 14.12 -23.74
C THR A 248 -13.56 14.32 -22.26
N MET A 249 -12.31 14.15 -21.83
CA MET A 249 -11.90 14.40 -20.45
C MET A 249 -11.56 15.87 -20.28
N ASP A 250 -12.33 16.57 -19.45
CA ASP A 250 -12.14 17.98 -19.11
C ASP A 250 -12.42 18.17 -17.61
N VAL A 251 -11.52 17.65 -16.78
CA VAL A 251 -11.73 17.55 -15.33
C VAL A 251 -11.81 18.95 -14.72
N GLU A 252 -12.97 19.25 -14.14
CA GLU A 252 -13.26 20.44 -13.32
C GLU A 252 -13.16 20.01 -11.85
N PRO A 253 -11.98 20.11 -11.22
CA PRO A 253 -11.74 19.53 -9.90
C PRO A 253 -12.58 20.24 -8.84
N GLU A 254 -13.29 19.45 -8.05
CA GLU A 254 -14.12 19.90 -6.94
C GLU A 254 -13.67 19.19 -5.66
N VAL A 255 -13.57 19.96 -4.58
CA VAL A 255 -13.27 19.47 -3.23
C VAL A 255 -14.34 20.04 -2.29
N VAL A 256 -15.03 19.17 -1.55
CA VAL A 256 -16.10 19.59 -0.62
C VAL A 256 -15.98 18.91 0.73
N LEU A 257 -16.52 19.57 1.76
CA LEU A 257 -16.62 19.08 3.13
C LEU A 257 -18.10 18.93 3.51
N PRO A 258 -18.79 17.89 3.01
CA PRO A 258 -20.26 17.81 3.05
C PRO A 258 -20.80 17.59 4.46
N GLU A 259 -20.00 16.97 5.34
CA GLU A 259 -20.42 16.63 6.71
C GLU A 259 -20.38 17.83 7.67
N ILE A 260 -19.71 18.93 7.30
CA ILE A 260 -19.51 20.09 8.18
C ILE A 260 -20.34 21.27 7.67
N ALA A 261 -21.40 21.60 8.41
CA ALA A 261 -22.23 22.76 8.09
C ALA A 261 -21.46 24.07 8.33
N ASP A 262 -21.65 25.04 7.46
CA ASP A 262 -21.09 26.38 7.65
C ASP A 262 -21.64 27.06 8.91
N HIS A 263 -20.79 27.81 9.60
CA HIS A 263 -21.00 28.40 10.93
C HIS A 263 -21.43 27.42 12.04
N SER A 264 -21.10 26.13 11.90
CA SER A 264 -21.40 25.11 12.91
C SER A 264 -20.50 25.21 14.15
N ARG A 265 -20.96 24.63 15.25
CA ARG A 265 -20.24 24.59 16.53
C ARG A 265 -19.90 23.15 16.88
N HIS A 266 -18.64 22.92 17.24
CA HIS A 266 -18.08 21.61 17.55
C HIS A 266 -17.39 21.61 18.90
N TYR A 267 -17.29 20.43 19.51
CA TYR A 267 -16.81 20.25 20.88
C TYR A 267 -15.64 19.28 20.92
N ASP A 268 -14.52 19.71 21.52
CA ASP A 268 -13.28 18.96 21.75
C ASP A 268 -12.53 18.45 20.51
N SER A 269 -13.24 17.99 19.49
CA SER A 269 -12.72 17.51 18.22
C SER A 269 -13.75 17.68 17.11
N ILE A 270 -13.27 17.65 15.87
CA ILE A 270 -14.10 17.60 14.67
C ILE A 270 -13.53 16.53 13.74
N THR A 271 -14.41 15.64 13.26
CA THR A 271 -14.08 14.62 12.27
C THR A 271 -14.62 15.06 10.92
N MET A 272 -13.81 14.90 9.89
CA MET A 272 -14.12 15.33 8.53
C MET A 272 -13.64 14.29 7.52
N THR A 273 -14.43 14.10 6.48
CA THR A 273 -14.10 13.29 5.31
C THR A 273 -14.30 14.20 4.08
N PRO A 274 -13.27 14.42 3.26
CA PRO A 274 -13.41 15.24 2.08
C PRO A 274 -14.04 14.41 0.97
N GLU A 275 -14.95 15.01 0.20
CA GLU A 275 -15.41 14.43 -1.06
C GLU A 275 -14.76 15.18 -2.20
N MET A 276 -14.24 14.42 -3.18
CA MET A 276 -13.58 14.97 -4.36
C MET A 276 -14.14 14.26 -5.60
N ASN A 277 -14.27 15.01 -6.68
CA ASN A 277 -14.71 14.46 -7.97
C ASN A 277 -13.53 13.98 -8.84
N PHE A 278 -12.30 13.98 -8.31
CA PHE A 278 -11.09 13.52 -8.99
C PHE A 278 -10.21 12.74 -8.02
N LEU A 279 -9.22 12.02 -8.56
CA LEU A 279 -8.30 11.24 -7.77
C LEU A 279 -7.23 12.13 -7.12
N ALA A 280 -7.31 12.32 -5.80
CA ALA A 280 -6.26 12.98 -5.03
C ALA A 280 -5.16 12.01 -4.58
N SER A 281 -3.91 12.49 -4.61
CA SER A 281 -2.74 11.83 -4.04
C SER A 281 -2.70 11.97 -2.52
N TYR A 282 -3.10 13.11 -1.95
CA TYR A 282 -3.31 13.31 -0.51
C TYR A 282 -4.13 14.58 -0.25
N VAL A 283 -4.61 14.74 0.99
CA VAL A 283 -5.25 15.97 1.46
C VAL A 283 -4.49 16.54 2.66
N GLU A 284 -4.51 17.86 2.79
CA GLU A 284 -4.18 18.58 4.02
C GLU A 284 -5.36 19.47 4.42
N TYR A 285 -5.57 19.67 5.71
CA TYR A 285 -6.56 20.60 6.24
C TYR A 285 -5.86 21.82 6.80
N GLU A 286 -6.29 22.99 6.37
CA GLU A 286 -5.89 24.28 6.93
C GLU A 286 -6.96 24.78 7.90
N PHE A 287 -6.52 25.22 9.08
CA PHE A 287 -7.38 25.86 10.08
C PHE A 287 -6.82 27.25 10.40
N VAL A 288 -7.54 28.30 10.02
CA VAL A 288 -7.17 29.69 10.28
C VAL A 288 -8.01 30.25 11.42
N ASN A 289 -7.38 30.49 12.56
CA ASN A 289 -8.07 31.11 13.70
C ASN A 289 -8.43 32.57 13.37
N LEU A 290 -9.70 32.92 13.47
CA LEU A 290 -10.21 34.23 13.06
C LEU A 290 -9.78 35.38 13.96
N GLU A 291 -9.48 35.10 15.23
CA GLU A 291 -9.11 36.10 16.23
C GLU A 291 -7.63 36.47 16.16
N ASN A 292 -6.75 35.46 16.17
CA ASN A 292 -5.29 35.67 16.24
C ASN A 292 -4.55 35.41 14.93
N LYS A 293 -5.26 34.97 13.88
CA LYS A 293 -4.73 34.66 12.53
C LYS A 293 -3.67 33.56 12.50
N LYS A 294 -3.57 32.73 13.56
CA LYS A 294 -2.72 31.53 13.57
C LYS A 294 -3.29 30.51 12.59
N ILE A 295 -2.41 29.95 11.76
CA ILE A 295 -2.72 28.88 10.81
C ILE A 295 -2.19 27.56 11.38
N ILE A 296 -3.01 26.52 11.30
CA ILE A 296 -2.67 25.16 11.72
C ILE A 296 -2.92 24.23 10.53
N TYR A 297 -1.97 23.35 10.24
CA TYR A 297 -2.10 22.32 9.21
C TYR A 297 -2.20 20.93 9.83
N SER A 298 -3.01 20.06 9.25
CA SER A 298 -3.06 18.63 9.64
C SER A 298 -1.78 17.87 9.26
N GLY A 299 -1.02 18.38 8.29
CA GLY A 299 -0.08 17.59 7.51
C GLY A 299 -0.80 16.62 6.56
N THR A 300 -0.05 15.70 5.95
CA THR A 300 -0.58 14.74 4.97
C THR A 300 -1.61 13.78 5.58
N VAL A 301 -2.80 13.74 5.00
CA VAL A 301 -3.92 12.88 5.36
C VAL A 301 -4.29 11.95 4.19
N ASP A 302 -4.84 10.78 4.52
CA ASP A 302 -5.51 9.87 3.57
C ASP A 302 -6.79 10.53 3.04
N PRO A 303 -6.88 10.85 1.73
CA PRO A 303 -8.03 11.55 1.18
C PRO A 303 -9.28 10.66 1.12
N TYR A 304 -9.16 9.36 1.36
CA TYR A 304 -10.24 8.38 1.30
C TYR A 304 -10.59 7.79 2.67
N ASP A 305 -10.16 8.45 3.76
CA ASP A 305 -10.50 8.08 5.13
C ASP A 305 -10.80 9.35 5.95
N SER A 306 -11.49 9.17 7.07
CA SER A 306 -11.81 10.26 7.97
C SER A 306 -10.56 10.80 8.67
N TYR A 307 -10.52 12.11 8.87
CA TYR A 307 -9.53 12.79 9.70
C TYR A 307 -10.21 13.41 10.91
N THR A 308 -9.57 13.31 12.08
CA THR A 308 -10.07 13.95 13.30
C THR A 308 -9.07 14.98 13.78
N TRP A 309 -9.47 16.25 13.74
CA TRP A 309 -8.72 17.33 14.37
C TRP A 309 -9.13 17.44 15.85
N THR A 310 -8.14 17.46 16.75
CA THR A 310 -8.35 17.58 18.20
C THR A 310 -7.54 18.77 18.73
N PRO A 311 -8.08 20.00 18.68
CA PRO A 311 -7.38 21.19 19.15
C PRO A 311 -7.12 21.18 20.67
N GLY A 312 -6.09 21.92 21.09
CA GLY A 312 -5.89 22.23 22.51
C GLY A 312 -6.93 23.19 23.06
N PHE A 313 -7.05 23.30 24.38
CA PHE A 313 -7.99 24.22 25.05
C PHE A 313 -7.88 25.67 24.56
N TYR A 314 -6.64 26.17 24.43
CA TYR A 314 -6.36 27.52 23.95
C TYR A 314 -6.49 27.70 22.43
N GLU A 315 -6.86 26.63 21.73
CA GLU A 315 -7.23 26.63 20.32
C GLU A 315 -8.76 26.55 20.17
N SER A 316 -9.51 26.81 21.25
CA SER A 316 -10.92 27.17 21.14
C SER A 316 -11.07 28.52 20.44
N GLY A 317 -12.16 28.70 19.71
CA GLY A 317 -12.46 29.93 19.00
C GLY A 317 -13.10 29.68 17.65
N ASP A 318 -13.22 30.73 16.86
CA ASP A 318 -13.77 30.65 15.51
C ASP A 318 -12.65 30.46 14.48
N TYR A 319 -12.89 29.58 13.52
CA TYR A 319 -11.95 29.17 12.49
C TYR A 319 -12.57 29.27 11.12
N ILE A 320 -11.73 29.56 10.12
CA ILE A 320 -11.95 29.12 8.75
C ILE A 320 -11.24 27.77 8.60
N MET A 321 -11.92 26.80 8.00
CA MET A 321 -11.38 25.50 7.67
C MET A 321 -11.45 25.29 6.17
N THR A 322 -10.35 24.82 5.58
CA THR A 322 -10.22 24.57 4.14
C THR A 322 -9.57 23.20 3.93
N ALA A 323 -10.16 22.36 3.09
CA ALA A 323 -9.55 21.11 2.63
C ALA A 323 -8.73 21.38 1.37
N ILE A 324 -7.47 20.94 1.38
CA ILE A 324 -6.50 21.18 0.31
C ILE A 324 -6.12 19.82 -0.26
N ALA A 325 -6.67 19.47 -1.42
CA ALA A 325 -6.35 18.24 -2.13
C ALA A 325 -5.18 18.44 -3.08
N TYR A 326 -4.30 17.45 -3.15
CA TYR A 326 -3.13 17.44 -4.02
C TYR A 326 -3.24 16.31 -5.02
N ASP A 327 -3.03 16.57 -6.31
CA ASP A 327 -2.97 15.53 -7.33
C ASP A 327 -1.59 14.83 -7.37
N ASN A 328 -1.40 13.97 -8.37
CA ASN A 328 -0.16 13.23 -8.53
C ASN A 328 1.04 14.09 -8.93
N ASP A 329 0.83 15.22 -9.58
CA ASP A 329 1.87 16.18 -9.95
C ASP A 329 2.16 17.21 -8.85
N GLY A 330 1.34 17.23 -7.80
CA GLY A 330 1.43 18.14 -6.67
C GLY A 330 0.73 19.47 -6.89
N ASN A 331 -0.16 19.56 -7.89
CA ASN A 331 -1.04 20.72 -8.03
C ASN A 331 -2.11 20.67 -6.92
N ILE A 332 -2.62 21.85 -6.59
CA ILE A 332 -3.45 22.10 -5.41
C ILE A 332 -4.87 22.45 -5.84
N TYR A 333 -5.85 21.87 -5.15
CA TYR A 333 -7.27 22.13 -5.32
C TYR A 333 -7.90 22.29 -3.94
N GLU A 334 -8.59 23.40 -3.71
CA GLU A 334 -9.09 23.78 -2.40
C GLU A 334 -10.61 23.66 -2.36
N SER A 335 -11.16 23.30 -1.20
CA SER A 335 -12.58 23.45 -0.94
C SER A 335 -12.95 24.91 -0.76
N GLU A 336 -14.24 25.20 -0.80
CA GLU A 336 -14.75 26.45 -0.23
C GLU A 336 -14.41 26.52 1.27
N ASP A 337 -14.30 27.75 1.77
CA ASP A 337 -14.07 28.04 3.20
C ASP A 337 -15.29 27.63 4.03
N VAL A 338 -15.07 26.82 5.06
CA VAL A 338 -16.10 26.46 6.05
C VAL A 338 -15.81 27.17 7.37
N TYR A 339 -16.74 27.99 7.84
CA TYR A 339 -16.60 28.68 9.11
C TYR A 339 -17.09 27.77 10.24
N ILE A 340 -16.27 27.56 11.27
CA ILE A 340 -16.65 26.74 12.43
C ILE A 340 -16.30 27.45 13.73
N THR A 341 -17.02 27.11 14.81
CA THR A 341 -16.60 27.42 16.18
C THR A 341 -16.17 26.15 16.89
N MET A 342 -14.94 26.12 17.40
CA MET A 342 -14.45 25.06 18.28
C MET A 342 -14.56 25.48 19.74
N ASP A 343 -15.29 24.70 20.53
CA ASP A 343 -15.31 24.79 21.99
C ASP A 343 -14.60 23.58 22.59
N VAL A 344 -13.43 23.78 23.17
CA VAL A 344 -12.67 22.72 23.83
C VAL A 344 -12.75 22.92 25.33
N LYS A 345 -13.12 21.88 26.09
CA LYS A 345 -13.10 21.97 27.56
C LYS A 345 -11.71 21.70 28.12
N ARG A 346 -11.42 22.18 29.33
CA ARG A 346 -10.18 21.82 30.03
C ARG A 346 -10.21 20.36 30.47
N ILE A 347 -9.21 19.60 30.06
CA ILE A 347 -9.02 18.21 30.46
C ILE A 347 -7.73 18.08 31.26
N LEU A 348 -7.80 17.48 32.45
CA LEU A 348 -6.65 17.11 33.26
C LEU A 348 -6.86 15.74 33.89
N LYS A 349 -5.98 14.78 33.57
CA LYS A 349 -6.05 13.41 34.05
C LYS A 349 -4.68 12.94 34.52
N LEU A 350 -4.63 12.26 35.66
CA LEU A 350 -3.47 11.47 36.05
C LEU A 350 -3.45 10.18 35.23
N LYS A 351 -2.34 9.91 34.54
CA LYS A 351 -2.07 8.65 33.84
C LYS A 351 -0.83 7.98 34.43
N GLY A 352 -0.64 6.70 34.09
CA GLY A 352 0.51 5.89 34.52
C GLY A 352 0.28 5.07 35.78
N VAL A 353 -0.88 5.22 36.41
CA VAL A 353 -1.42 4.37 37.47
C VAL A 353 -2.89 4.07 37.17
N SER A 354 -3.40 2.97 37.70
CA SER A 354 -4.80 2.56 37.57
C SER A 354 -5.45 2.38 38.93
N GLU A 355 -6.77 2.46 38.97
CA GLU A 355 -7.56 2.27 40.20
C GLU A 355 -7.26 0.90 40.86
N GLY A 356 -6.94 0.91 42.15
CA GLY A 356 -6.59 -0.28 42.94
C GLY A 356 -5.20 -0.83 42.65
N MET A 357 -4.34 -0.12 41.92
CA MET A 357 -2.97 -0.56 41.64
C MET A 357 -2.15 -0.63 42.94
N ILE A 358 -1.40 -1.72 43.11
CA ILE A 358 -0.35 -1.81 44.13
C ILE A 358 0.94 -1.26 43.53
N ILE A 359 1.46 -0.16 44.08
CA ILE A 359 2.70 0.45 43.66
C ILE A 359 3.83 -0.09 44.53
N ASN A 360 4.51 -1.11 44.01
CA ASN A 360 5.72 -1.71 44.58
C ASN A 360 6.90 -1.71 43.58
N THR A 361 6.71 -1.08 42.42
CA THR A 361 7.72 -0.89 41.36
C THR A 361 7.64 0.56 40.85
N PRO A 362 8.66 1.09 40.15
CA PRO A 362 8.62 2.43 39.58
C PRO A 362 7.42 2.61 38.67
N VAL A 363 6.66 3.66 38.93
CA VAL A 363 5.57 4.12 38.08
C VAL A 363 5.92 5.48 37.51
N THR A 364 5.50 5.75 36.28
CA THR A 364 5.63 7.08 35.69
C THR A 364 4.29 7.79 35.83
N LEU A 365 4.18 8.72 36.77
CA LEU A 365 3.00 9.56 36.91
C LEU A 365 3.01 10.63 35.82
N ILE A 366 1.92 10.73 35.06
CA ILE A 366 1.82 11.61 33.90
C ILE A 366 0.61 12.54 34.07
N ALA A 367 0.85 13.85 34.03
CA ALA A 367 -0.23 14.84 33.95
C ALA A 367 -0.68 15.01 32.49
N SER A 368 -1.68 14.20 32.08
CA SER A 368 -2.29 14.27 30.75
C SER A 368 -3.27 15.43 30.70
N ARG A 369 -3.05 16.38 29.79
CA ARG A 369 -3.86 17.60 29.68
C ARG A 369 -3.89 18.14 28.25
N ASN A 370 -4.85 19.00 27.95
CA ASN A 370 -4.98 19.70 26.67
C ASN A 370 -4.72 21.22 26.76
N PHE A 371 -4.10 21.70 27.84
CA PHE A 371 -3.76 23.11 28.03
C PHE A 371 -2.34 23.29 28.61
N ASP A 372 -1.72 24.44 28.32
CA ASP A 372 -0.40 24.81 28.82
C ASP A 372 -0.43 25.18 30.31
N VAL A 373 0.65 24.78 30.99
CA VAL A 373 0.83 24.94 32.44
C VAL A 373 2.27 25.34 32.75
N ASP A 374 2.46 26.13 33.80
CA ASP A 374 3.77 26.56 34.29
C ASP A 374 4.29 25.67 35.42
N GLU A 375 3.37 24.97 36.08
CA GLU A 375 3.66 24.13 37.24
C GLU A 375 2.76 22.90 37.25
N THR A 376 3.32 21.76 37.63
CA THR A 376 2.67 20.47 37.82
C THR A 376 3.12 19.88 39.15
N GLN A 377 2.17 19.64 40.04
CA GLN A 377 2.35 18.99 41.33
C GLN A 377 1.74 17.60 41.28
N PHE A 378 2.53 16.57 41.60
CA PHE A 378 2.05 15.22 41.84
C PHE A 378 1.80 15.07 43.34
N ILE A 379 0.60 14.67 43.72
CA ILE A 379 0.13 14.70 45.10
C ILE A 379 -0.38 13.32 45.51
N ALA A 380 0.02 12.87 46.70
CA ALA A 380 -0.57 11.73 47.38
C ALA A 380 -1.40 12.22 48.56
N VAL A 381 -2.66 11.77 48.64
CA VAL A 381 -3.56 12.07 49.75
C VAL A 381 -3.78 10.80 50.54
N ASP A 382 -3.39 10.80 51.81
CA ASP A 382 -3.62 9.68 52.71
C ASP A 382 -5.13 9.49 52.94
N ARG A 383 -5.67 8.30 52.63
CA ARG A 383 -7.12 8.07 52.72
C ARG A 383 -7.65 7.95 54.15
N ASN A 384 -6.78 7.64 55.10
CA ASN A 384 -7.16 7.53 56.51
C ASN A 384 -7.17 8.89 57.19
N THR A 385 -6.21 9.76 56.85
CA THR A 385 -6.03 11.06 57.53
C THR A 385 -6.49 12.27 56.71
N GLY A 386 -6.61 12.12 55.39
CA GLY A 386 -6.89 13.21 54.45
C GLY A 386 -5.68 14.14 54.22
N VAL A 387 -4.51 13.82 54.78
CA VAL A 387 -3.31 14.66 54.67
C VAL A 387 -2.74 14.57 53.26
N GLU A 388 -2.59 15.73 52.61
CA GLU A 388 -1.93 15.84 51.31
C GLU A 388 -0.41 15.92 51.44
N ARG A 389 0.32 15.20 50.58
CA ARG A 389 1.77 15.32 50.42
C ARG A 389 2.12 15.52 48.95
N ILE A 390 2.92 16.53 48.66
CA ILE A 390 3.46 16.77 47.33
C ILE A 390 4.65 15.82 47.13
N LEU A 391 4.51 14.88 46.20
CA LEU A 391 5.57 13.96 45.79
C LEU A 391 6.64 14.69 44.98
N LYS A 392 6.19 15.52 44.04
CA LYS A 392 7.09 16.27 43.16
C LYS A 392 6.38 17.50 42.61
N THR A 393 7.13 18.59 42.47
CA THR A 393 6.75 19.76 41.65
C THR A 393 7.73 19.88 40.49
N ILE A 394 7.21 19.96 39.27
CA ILE A 394 7.95 20.20 38.02
C ILE A 394 7.19 21.19 37.16
N PRO A 395 7.82 21.88 36.19
CA PRO A 395 7.09 22.79 35.30
C PRO A 395 6.02 22.05 34.47
N TYR A 396 6.43 21.01 33.77
CA TYR A 396 5.56 20.15 32.98
C TYR A 396 6.16 18.75 32.81
N GLY A 397 5.32 17.78 32.45
CA GLY A 397 5.75 16.47 31.99
C GLY A 397 5.32 15.34 32.92
N SER A 398 6.20 14.37 33.09
CA SER A 398 6.00 13.19 33.91
C SER A 398 7.01 13.10 35.04
N TYR A 399 6.65 12.34 36.07
CA TYR A 399 7.50 12.07 37.23
C TYR A 399 7.59 10.56 37.43
N GLU A 400 8.79 10.00 37.28
CA GLU A 400 9.06 8.62 37.68
C GLU A 400 9.16 8.54 39.20
N TRP A 401 8.25 7.81 39.82
CA TRP A 401 8.15 7.65 41.26
C TRP A 401 8.35 6.19 41.63
N PHE A 402 9.28 5.93 42.56
CA PHE A 402 9.48 4.63 43.18
C PHE A 402 9.36 4.80 44.69
N PRO A 403 8.19 4.48 45.29
CA PRO A 403 7.94 4.75 46.71
C PRO A 403 8.92 4.03 47.63
N SER A 404 9.51 4.79 48.56
CA SER A 404 10.47 4.33 49.55
C SER A 404 9.92 4.46 50.98
N ALA A 405 10.44 3.66 51.90
CA ALA A 405 10.09 3.81 53.32
C ALA A 405 10.44 5.21 53.87
N ALA A 406 11.45 5.87 53.28
CA ALA A 406 11.84 7.23 53.64
C ALA A 406 10.81 8.30 53.24
N ASP A 407 9.95 8.00 52.26
CA ASP A 407 8.86 8.89 51.86
C ASP A 407 7.79 9.00 52.96
N GLY A 408 7.75 8.01 53.87
CA GLY A 408 6.73 7.89 54.92
C GLY A 408 5.32 7.75 54.34
N LEU A 409 5.21 7.06 53.20
CA LEU A 409 3.99 6.82 52.43
C LEU A 409 3.80 5.30 52.30
N GLU A 410 3.10 4.68 53.25
CA GLU A 410 2.79 3.24 53.25
C GLU A 410 1.28 3.07 53.45
N GLY A 411 0.64 2.21 52.65
CA GLY A 411 -0.80 1.93 52.74
C GLY A 411 -1.63 2.60 51.64
N GLU A 412 -2.87 2.98 51.95
CA GLU A 412 -3.87 3.41 50.96
C GLU A 412 -3.83 4.92 50.68
N PHE A 413 -3.64 5.29 49.42
CA PHE A 413 -3.55 6.69 48.97
C PHE A 413 -4.48 6.97 47.79
N ASP A 414 -4.90 8.22 47.69
CA ASP A 414 -5.49 8.81 46.49
C ASP A 414 -4.42 9.67 45.81
N LEU A 415 -3.98 9.28 44.61
CA LEU A 415 -3.04 10.06 43.82
C LEU A 415 -3.78 11.03 42.90
N LYS A 416 -3.32 12.28 42.82
CA LYS A 416 -3.85 13.28 41.89
C LYS A 416 -2.75 14.17 41.35
N VAL A 417 -3.06 14.88 40.26
CA VAL A 417 -2.21 15.97 39.76
C VAL A 417 -2.91 17.31 39.99
N ARG A 418 -2.13 18.30 40.42
CA ARG A 418 -2.54 19.70 40.49
C ARG A 418 -1.64 20.52 39.59
N VAL A 419 -2.19 21.34 38.71
CA VAL A 419 -1.42 22.13 37.74
C VAL A 419 -1.78 23.60 37.84
N LYS A 420 -0.82 24.47 37.50
CA LYS A 420 -1.03 25.91 37.37
C LYS A 420 -1.13 26.30 35.90
N ASP A 421 -2.28 26.82 35.50
CA ASP A 421 -2.53 27.32 34.13
C ASP A 421 -1.63 28.53 33.81
N SER A 422 -0.93 28.49 32.68
CA SER A 422 0.03 29.53 32.26
C SER A 422 -0.60 30.86 31.83
N ARG A 423 -1.89 30.88 31.48
CA ARG A 423 -2.53 32.01 30.77
C ARG A 423 -3.69 32.65 31.54
N ASP A 424 -4.20 32.02 32.60
CA ASP A 424 -5.33 32.53 33.41
C ASP A 424 -5.08 33.90 34.08
N GLY A 425 -3.82 34.35 34.15
CA GLY A 425 -3.46 35.70 34.64
C GLY A 425 -3.36 36.79 33.56
N SER A 426 -3.45 36.45 32.27
CA SER A 426 -3.20 37.36 31.14
C SER A 426 -4.27 37.34 30.05
N MET A 427 -5.15 36.34 30.03
CA MET A 427 -6.29 36.27 29.12
C MET A 427 -7.53 36.85 29.82
N PRO A 428 -8.28 37.77 29.19
CA PRO A 428 -9.65 38.03 29.61
C PRO A 428 -10.44 36.73 29.45
N VAL A 429 -10.93 36.16 30.55
CA VAL A 429 -11.80 34.97 30.65
C VAL A 429 -13.14 35.14 29.88
N ALA A 430 -13.38 36.29 29.26
CA ALA A 430 -14.55 36.59 28.46
C ALA A 430 -14.06 37.13 27.11
N SER A 431 -14.36 36.46 25.99
CA SER A 431 -15.59 36.85 25.32
C SER A 431 -16.25 35.79 24.43
N ARG A 432 -16.05 34.48 24.65
CA ARG A 432 -16.82 33.46 23.90
C ARG A 432 -16.92 32.05 24.50
N SER A 433 -16.45 31.80 25.73
CA SER A 433 -16.68 30.50 26.39
C SER A 433 -18.19 30.29 26.59
N THR A 434 -18.73 29.31 25.85
CA THR A 434 -20.03 28.72 26.14
C THR A 434 -20.00 28.06 27.51
N ASP A 435 -21.17 27.75 28.08
CA ASP A 435 -21.24 27.00 29.35
C ASP A 435 -20.48 25.66 29.28
N TYR A 436 -20.33 25.08 28.08
CA TYR A 436 -19.54 23.86 27.85
C TYR A 436 -18.04 24.04 28.12
N ALA A 437 -17.43 25.14 27.65
CA ALA A 437 -16.01 25.41 27.92
C ALA A 437 -15.72 25.69 29.41
N LYS A 438 -16.76 25.97 30.20
CA LYS A 438 -16.70 26.08 31.67
C LYS A 438 -16.86 24.73 32.37
N GLU A 439 -17.41 23.71 31.69
CA GLU A 439 -17.39 22.34 32.21
C GLU A 439 -15.94 21.85 32.22
N MET A 440 -15.53 21.20 33.30
CA MET A 440 -14.16 20.75 33.47
C MET A 440 -14.14 19.29 33.93
N ASP A 441 -13.30 18.48 33.29
CA ASP A 441 -12.86 17.21 33.90
C ASP A 441 -11.88 17.48 35.08
N ALA A 442 -11.41 18.73 35.20
CA ALA A 442 -10.51 19.22 36.24
C ALA A 442 -11.25 20.07 37.28
N LYS A 443 -10.99 19.87 38.57
CA LYS A 443 -11.55 20.74 39.61
C LYS A 443 -10.74 22.03 39.72
N GLU A 444 -11.35 23.16 39.39
CA GLU A 444 -10.78 24.49 39.66
C GLU A 444 -10.71 24.75 41.17
N LEU A 445 -9.58 25.29 41.64
CA LEU A 445 -9.36 25.62 43.05
C LEU A 445 -9.47 27.13 43.34
N ASP A 446 -8.73 27.95 42.60
CA ASP A 446 -8.53 29.37 42.90
C ASP A 446 -8.38 30.26 41.65
N GLY A 447 -8.89 29.82 40.50
CA GLY A 447 -8.76 30.53 39.22
C GLY A 447 -7.38 30.47 38.57
N SER A 448 -6.43 29.72 39.14
CA SER A 448 -5.13 29.46 38.52
C SER A 448 -4.69 28.01 38.65
N TYR A 449 -5.13 27.31 39.70
CA TYR A 449 -4.86 25.90 39.92
C TYR A 449 -6.04 24.99 39.59
N TYR A 450 -5.72 23.85 38.97
CA TYR A 450 -6.65 22.82 38.53
C TYR A 450 -6.20 21.45 39.03
N GLU A 451 -7.13 20.62 39.52
CA GLU A 451 -6.85 19.25 39.98
C GLU A 451 -7.52 18.19 39.10
N SER A 452 -6.83 17.07 38.87
CA SER A 452 -7.47 15.88 38.29
C SER A 452 -8.39 15.20 39.30
N ALA A 453 -9.30 14.34 38.80
CA ALA A 453 -9.86 13.29 39.63
C ALA A 453 -8.74 12.43 40.27
N PRO A 454 -8.92 11.98 41.53
CA PRO A 454 -7.97 11.09 42.17
C PRO A 454 -8.02 9.67 41.58
N VAL A 455 -6.90 8.96 41.67
CA VAL A 455 -6.77 7.52 41.38
C VAL A 455 -6.34 6.81 42.66
N HIS A 456 -7.11 5.83 43.09
CA HIS A 456 -6.84 5.09 44.30
C HIS A 456 -5.74 4.05 44.08
N VAL A 457 -4.76 3.99 44.97
CA VAL A 457 -3.65 3.02 44.95
C VAL A 457 -3.29 2.55 46.35
N THR A 458 -2.65 1.38 46.41
CA THR A 458 -1.96 0.90 47.62
C THR A 458 -0.46 1.07 47.40
N VAL A 459 0.21 1.80 48.29
CA VAL A 459 1.66 2.02 48.24
C VAL A 459 2.33 1.01 49.16
N ASP A 460 3.22 0.19 48.59
CA ASP A 460 4.05 -0.80 49.29
C ASP A 460 5.52 -0.39 49.15
N THR A 461 6.08 0.08 50.27
CA THR A 461 7.47 0.55 50.36
C THR A 461 8.45 -0.57 50.71
N SER A 462 8.02 -1.83 50.66
CA SER A 462 8.90 -2.97 50.85
C SER A 462 10.14 -2.85 49.97
N PRO A 463 11.34 -3.11 50.52
CA PRO A 463 12.57 -3.03 49.76
C PRO A 463 12.53 -3.85 48.47
N ASN A 464 12.71 -3.17 47.34
CA ASN A 464 12.68 -3.77 46.02
C ASN A 464 13.82 -3.24 45.16
N LEU A 465 14.34 -4.12 44.29
CA LEU A 465 15.46 -3.88 43.39
C LEU A 465 15.05 -4.36 42.01
N ILE A 466 15.24 -3.52 40.99
CA ILE A 466 14.77 -3.80 39.63
C ILE A 466 15.91 -3.58 38.65
N ILE A 467 16.11 -4.54 37.75
CA ILE A 467 17.15 -4.46 36.72
C ILE A 467 16.63 -3.74 35.46
N LYS A 468 17.50 -2.96 34.83
CA LYS A 468 17.21 -2.14 33.64
C LYS A 468 18.37 -2.22 32.64
N GLY A 469 18.11 -1.75 31.41
CA GLY A 469 19.08 -1.75 30.30
C GLY A 469 19.11 -3.04 29.49
N ILE A 470 18.44 -4.09 29.97
CA ILE A 470 18.23 -5.36 29.28
C ILE A 470 16.76 -5.77 29.33
N GLY A 471 16.32 -6.52 28.33
CA GLY A 471 14.92 -6.92 28.16
C GLY A 471 14.73 -8.44 28.01
N PRO A 472 13.50 -8.93 28.20
CA PRO A 472 13.20 -10.34 28.07
C PRO A 472 13.42 -10.81 26.63
N ASN A 473 13.97 -12.01 26.46
CA ASN A 473 14.30 -12.62 25.16
C ASN A 473 15.27 -11.81 24.29
N GLN A 474 15.89 -10.76 24.83
CA GLN A 474 16.92 -10.02 24.14
C GLN A 474 18.08 -10.95 23.77
N VAL A 475 18.69 -10.71 22.61
CA VAL A 475 19.96 -11.36 22.26
C VAL A 475 21.08 -10.35 22.33
N ILE A 476 21.98 -10.54 23.29
CA ILE A 476 23.15 -9.68 23.48
C ILE A 476 24.30 -10.21 22.62
N THR A 477 24.72 -9.40 21.63
CA THR A 477 25.84 -9.70 20.72
C THR A 477 26.98 -8.69 20.80
N SER A 478 26.80 -7.62 21.56
CA SER A 478 27.75 -6.51 21.73
C SER A 478 27.63 -5.96 23.16
N PRO A 479 28.54 -5.07 23.61
CA PRO A 479 28.43 -4.45 24.93
C PRO A 479 27.07 -3.77 25.14
N VAL A 480 26.50 -3.92 26.34
CA VAL A 480 25.25 -3.27 26.75
C VAL A 480 25.40 -2.68 28.15
N ASP A 481 24.76 -1.55 28.40
CA ASP A 481 24.72 -0.96 29.73
C ASP A 481 23.59 -1.60 30.54
N ILE A 482 23.96 -2.17 31.69
CA ILE A 482 23.06 -2.76 32.67
C ILE A 482 23.09 -1.88 33.91
N TYR A 483 21.93 -1.59 34.47
CA TYR A 483 21.83 -0.84 35.73
C TYR A 483 20.61 -1.31 36.50
N SER A 484 20.40 -0.77 37.68
CA SER A 484 19.25 -1.10 38.50
C SER A 484 18.72 0.14 39.20
N VAL A 485 17.45 0.06 39.57
CA VAL A 485 16.76 1.06 40.39
C VAL A 485 16.26 0.37 41.64
N ASN A 486 16.34 1.04 42.78
CA ASN A 486 15.84 0.51 44.05
C ASN A 486 15.18 1.62 44.88
N ASN A 487 14.22 1.25 45.71
CA ASN A 487 13.48 2.17 46.57
C ASN A 487 14.00 2.21 48.01
N ALA A 488 15.14 1.61 48.30
CA ALA A 488 15.56 1.42 49.69
C ALA A 488 16.99 1.92 49.96
N GLY A 489 17.53 2.73 49.04
CA GLY A 489 18.84 3.35 49.18
C GLY A 489 19.99 2.37 49.18
N MET A 490 19.82 1.20 48.54
CA MET A 490 20.89 0.21 48.42
C MET A 490 22.04 0.77 47.57
N GLU A 491 23.26 0.61 48.05
CA GLU A 491 24.52 0.95 47.39
C GLU A 491 25.32 -0.33 47.09
N ASN A 492 26.40 -0.22 46.30
CA ASN A 492 27.27 -1.35 45.94
C ASN A 492 26.50 -2.56 45.38
N ILE A 493 25.67 -2.33 44.35
CA ILE A 493 24.80 -3.36 43.76
C ILE A 493 25.64 -4.34 42.95
N GLN A 494 25.48 -5.63 43.26
CA GLN A 494 26.17 -6.73 42.60
C GLN A 494 25.33 -7.27 41.46
N TYR A 495 25.90 -7.41 40.27
CA TYR A 495 25.22 -7.97 39.10
C TYR A 495 25.72 -9.38 38.84
N TYR A 496 24.81 -10.29 38.56
CA TYR A 496 25.11 -11.69 38.32
C TYR A 496 24.54 -12.16 37.00
N LEU A 497 25.30 -13.04 36.35
CA LEU A 497 24.86 -13.83 35.21
C LEU A 497 24.79 -15.29 35.64
N LYS A 498 23.64 -15.91 35.44
CA LYS A 498 23.41 -17.34 35.66
C LYS A 498 23.22 -18.03 34.32
N ASN A 499 24.10 -18.95 33.97
CA ASN A 499 23.87 -19.82 32.81
C ASN A 499 22.70 -20.76 33.14
N ARG A 500 21.68 -20.80 32.28
CA ARG A 500 20.44 -21.54 32.54
C ARG A 500 20.56 -23.03 32.22
N ASP A 501 21.54 -23.42 31.42
CA ASP A 501 21.78 -24.81 31.05
C ASP A 501 22.67 -25.53 32.08
N THR A 502 23.71 -24.84 32.57
CA THR A 502 24.68 -25.40 33.54
C THR A 502 24.40 -25.01 34.99
N GLY A 503 23.60 -23.95 35.22
CA GLY A 503 23.35 -23.37 36.54
C GLY A 503 24.51 -22.54 37.10
N VAL A 504 25.63 -22.42 36.38
CA VAL A 504 26.82 -21.68 36.81
C VAL A 504 26.48 -20.20 37.00
N LEU A 505 26.80 -19.67 38.18
CA LEU A 505 26.58 -18.28 38.55
C LEU A 505 27.93 -17.52 38.52
N ARG A 506 27.96 -16.38 37.85
CA ARG A 506 29.14 -15.52 37.72
C ARG A 506 28.78 -14.08 38.07
N MET A 507 29.58 -13.44 38.92
CA MET A 507 29.45 -12.01 39.16
C MET A 507 29.99 -11.24 37.94
N LEU A 508 29.20 -10.30 37.44
CA LEU A 508 29.54 -9.41 36.32
C LEU A 508 30.28 -8.16 36.80
N GLY A 509 29.88 -7.62 37.95
CA GLY A 509 30.49 -6.45 38.56
C GLY A 509 29.69 -5.97 39.77
N GLU A 510 30.27 -5.01 40.49
CA GLU A 510 29.66 -4.29 41.58
C GLU A 510 29.79 -2.80 41.26
N ILE A 511 28.68 -2.07 41.33
CA ILE A 511 28.66 -0.64 41.02
C ILE A 511 27.79 0.10 42.03
N ASP A 512 28.12 1.37 42.22
CA ASP A 512 27.33 2.26 43.05
C ASP A 512 25.95 2.54 42.46
N ARG A 513 25.07 3.04 43.33
CA ARG A 513 23.76 3.56 42.97
C ARG A 513 23.90 4.60 41.84
N ASP A 514 22.98 4.55 40.88
CA ASP A 514 22.91 5.44 39.70
C ASP A 514 24.04 5.31 38.66
N SER A 515 24.93 4.33 38.83
CA SER A 515 25.94 3.97 37.82
C SER A 515 25.42 2.93 36.82
N LYS A 516 26.10 2.82 35.68
CA LYS A 516 25.83 1.79 34.66
C LYS A 516 27.02 0.82 34.56
N LEU A 517 26.72 -0.46 34.62
CA LEU A 517 27.67 -1.53 34.35
C LEU A 517 27.68 -1.79 32.84
N ASN A 518 28.79 -1.49 32.18
CA ASN A 518 28.97 -1.88 30.78
C ASN A 518 29.29 -3.38 30.71
N TYR A 519 28.27 -4.21 30.47
CA TYR A 519 28.44 -5.64 30.30
C TYR A 519 28.97 -5.95 28.90
N VAL A 520 30.17 -6.51 28.85
CA VAL A 520 30.80 -7.01 27.62
C VAL A 520 30.66 -8.55 27.58
N PRO A 521 29.91 -9.12 26.62
CA PRO A 521 29.79 -10.57 26.45
C PRO A 521 31.14 -11.29 26.31
N LYS A 522 31.30 -12.39 27.02
CA LYS A 522 32.49 -13.27 26.95
C LYS A 522 32.11 -14.64 26.41
N GLU A 523 33.06 -15.35 25.81
CA GLU A 523 32.82 -16.69 25.24
C GLU A 523 32.18 -17.67 26.23
N GLY A 524 32.57 -17.61 27.51
CA GLY A 524 31.98 -18.44 28.58
C GLY A 524 30.56 -18.05 29.00
N ASP A 525 30.03 -16.91 28.54
CA ASP A 525 28.66 -16.48 28.80
C ASP A 525 27.67 -16.99 27.74
N ALA A 526 28.16 -17.55 26.63
CA ALA A 526 27.34 -17.93 25.49
C ALA A 526 26.21 -18.90 25.86
N GLY A 527 25.04 -18.70 25.26
CA GLY A 527 23.85 -19.52 25.48
C GLY A 527 22.76 -18.80 26.26
N ARG A 528 21.86 -19.58 26.85
CA ARG A 528 20.71 -19.06 27.60
C ARG A 528 21.14 -18.64 28.99
N VAL A 529 20.88 -17.39 29.36
CA VAL A 529 21.29 -16.85 30.66
C VAL A 529 20.13 -16.13 31.36
N SER A 530 20.27 -15.96 32.66
CA SER A 530 19.48 -15.04 33.46
C SER A 530 20.42 -14.02 34.08
N ILE A 531 20.17 -12.72 33.87
CA ILE A 531 20.90 -11.65 34.54
C ILE A 531 20.01 -11.03 35.61
N PHE A 532 20.54 -10.82 36.81
CA PHE A 532 19.86 -10.17 37.92
C PHE A 532 20.83 -9.31 38.73
N ALA A 533 20.30 -8.36 39.46
CA ALA A 533 21.01 -7.53 40.41
C ALA A 533 20.74 -8.01 41.85
N ARG A 534 21.68 -7.81 42.76
CA ARG A 534 21.59 -8.11 44.18
C ARG A 534 22.11 -6.94 44.99
N GLY A 535 21.25 -6.40 45.85
CA GLY A 535 21.60 -5.42 46.86
C GLY A 535 21.52 -6.03 48.25
N TYR A 536 22.01 -5.29 49.24
CA TYR A 536 21.91 -5.70 50.64
C TYR A 536 21.27 -4.61 51.48
N MET A 537 20.40 -5.02 52.39
CA MET A 537 19.82 -4.16 53.41
C MET A 537 19.86 -4.85 54.75
N GLU A 538 20.41 -4.17 55.76
CA GLU A 538 20.52 -4.71 57.13
C GLU A 538 21.16 -6.13 57.15
N GLY A 539 22.09 -6.38 56.23
CA GLY A 539 22.75 -7.69 56.06
C GLY A 539 21.94 -8.76 55.30
N ARG A 540 20.72 -8.46 54.84
CA ARG A 540 19.88 -9.37 54.02
C ARG A 540 20.05 -9.05 52.53
N ALA A 541 20.20 -10.09 51.72
CA ALA A 541 20.24 -9.94 50.27
C ALA A 541 18.84 -9.75 49.69
N ILE A 542 18.71 -8.82 48.75
CA ILE A 542 17.50 -8.58 47.96
C ILE A 542 17.89 -8.69 46.49
N ASP A 543 17.29 -9.66 45.81
CA ASP A 543 17.51 -9.91 44.38
C ASP A 543 16.46 -9.16 43.55
N SER A 544 16.88 -8.66 42.39
CA SER A 544 15.94 -8.24 41.35
C SER A 544 15.25 -9.42 40.68
N GLU A 545 14.32 -9.11 39.78
CA GLU A 545 13.84 -10.08 38.82
C GLU A 545 14.98 -10.66 37.97
N TYR A 546 14.79 -11.90 37.54
CA TYR A 546 15.73 -12.61 36.69
C TYR A 546 15.39 -12.33 35.23
N MET A 547 16.21 -11.51 34.57
CA MET A 547 16.02 -11.20 33.15
C MET A 547 16.52 -12.35 32.28
N ASN A 548 15.60 -13.11 31.71
CA ASN A 548 15.90 -14.25 30.85
C ASN A 548 16.20 -13.78 29.42
N LEU A 549 17.42 -14.03 28.95
CA LEU A 549 17.93 -13.59 27.67
C LEU A 549 18.97 -14.58 27.11
N SER A 550 19.49 -14.31 25.92
CA SER A 550 20.56 -15.10 25.31
C SER A 550 21.79 -14.25 25.05
N VAL A 551 22.97 -14.82 25.27
CA VAL A 551 24.26 -14.21 24.89
C VAL A 551 24.83 -14.97 23.72
N TYR A 552 25.21 -14.24 22.67
CA TYR A 552 25.84 -14.82 21.50
C TYR A 552 27.13 -14.06 21.17
N THR A 553 28.27 -14.74 21.31
CA THR A 553 29.61 -14.17 21.07
C THR A 553 30.22 -14.61 19.75
N GLY A 554 29.50 -15.42 18.97
CA GLY A 554 29.93 -15.82 17.63
C GLY A 554 29.84 -14.68 16.64
N LYS A 555 30.31 -14.93 15.42
CA LYS A 555 30.16 -14.00 14.31
C LYS A 555 28.68 -13.92 13.91
N THR A 556 28.13 -12.71 13.89
CA THR A 556 26.80 -12.47 13.33
C THR A 556 26.88 -11.96 11.90
N TYR A 557 25.85 -12.24 11.11
CA TYR A 557 25.69 -11.73 9.75
C TYR A 557 24.57 -10.69 9.69
N SER A 558 24.80 -9.65 8.91
CA SER A 558 23.80 -8.64 8.56
C SER A 558 23.23 -8.91 7.18
N SER A 559 22.13 -8.23 6.85
CA SER A 559 21.54 -8.26 5.51
C SER A 559 22.58 -8.06 4.41
N ARG A 560 22.33 -8.69 3.26
CA ARG A 560 23.22 -8.64 2.09
C ARG A 560 22.44 -8.25 0.83
N PRO A 561 23.10 -7.64 -0.17
CA PRO A 561 22.46 -7.34 -1.43
C PRO A 561 22.13 -8.61 -2.21
N LEU A 562 20.97 -8.62 -2.87
CA LEU A 562 20.57 -9.64 -3.84
C LEU A 562 21.36 -9.50 -5.15
N MET A 563 21.50 -8.25 -5.61
CA MET A 563 22.09 -7.86 -6.88
C MET A 563 22.50 -6.38 -6.82
N ASP A 564 23.09 -5.87 -7.91
CA ASP A 564 23.43 -4.46 -8.01
C ASP A 564 22.17 -3.58 -8.00
N LYS A 565 22.28 -2.45 -7.30
CA LYS A 565 21.15 -1.53 -7.08
C LYS A 565 20.51 -1.05 -8.39
N SER A 566 21.31 -0.86 -9.44
CA SER A 566 20.86 -0.40 -10.76
C SER A 566 20.03 -1.45 -11.51
N GLU A 567 20.25 -2.74 -11.25
CA GLU A 567 19.57 -3.84 -11.94
C GLU A 567 18.25 -4.22 -11.26
N PHE A 568 18.14 -3.94 -9.95
CA PHE A 568 17.02 -4.39 -9.13
C PHE A 568 15.65 -3.90 -9.61
N LYS A 569 15.57 -2.63 -10.07
CA LYS A 569 14.31 -2.06 -10.58
C LYS A 569 13.78 -2.86 -11.75
N ASP A 570 14.63 -3.14 -12.74
CA ASP A 570 14.22 -3.82 -13.96
C ASP A 570 13.84 -5.28 -13.66
N PHE A 571 14.63 -5.95 -12.80
CA PHE A 571 14.35 -7.30 -12.32
C PHE A 571 12.97 -7.44 -11.67
N VAL A 572 12.59 -6.55 -10.76
CA VAL A 572 11.27 -6.62 -10.12
C VAL A 572 10.14 -6.08 -11.00
N SER A 573 10.44 -5.16 -11.92
CA SER A 573 9.46 -4.63 -12.88
C SER A 573 8.99 -5.72 -13.84
N GLU A 574 9.88 -6.60 -14.30
CA GLU A 574 9.52 -7.75 -15.14
C GLU A 574 8.52 -8.67 -14.43
N MET A 575 8.83 -9.07 -13.19
CA MET A 575 7.90 -9.87 -12.37
C MET A 575 6.58 -9.14 -12.08
N ALA A 576 6.63 -7.81 -11.91
CA ALA A 576 5.46 -6.99 -11.65
C ALA A 576 4.53 -6.92 -12.86
N VAL A 577 5.07 -6.74 -14.07
CA VAL A 577 4.30 -6.73 -15.32
C VAL A 577 3.67 -8.10 -15.59
N GLU A 578 4.40 -9.20 -15.37
CA GLU A 578 3.81 -10.54 -15.48
C GLU A 578 2.69 -10.77 -14.46
N SER A 579 2.87 -10.28 -13.23
CA SER A 579 1.84 -10.37 -12.20
C SER A 579 0.63 -9.50 -12.54
N TYR A 580 0.85 -8.30 -13.08
CA TYR A 580 -0.21 -7.40 -13.50
C TYR A 580 -1.08 -8.03 -14.58
N LYS A 581 -0.48 -8.64 -15.61
CA LYS A 581 -1.22 -9.37 -16.67
C LYS A 581 -2.13 -10.47 -16.13
N LYS A 582 -1.73 -11.14 -15.05
CA LYS A 582 -2.48 -12.27 -14.46
C LYS A 582 -3.52 -11.84 -13.43
N THR A 583 -3.30 -10.74 -12.73
CA THR A 583 -4.07 -10.40 -11.52
C THR A 583 -4.74 -9.02 -11.60
N GLY A 584 -4.30 -8.17 -12.53
CA GLY A 584 -4.66 -6.76 -12.60
C GLY A 584 -4.15 -5.92 -11.42
N MET A 585 -3.21 -6.43 -10.60
CA MET A 585 -2.53 -5.65 -9.58
C MET A 585 -1.48 -4.75 -10.22
N SER A 586 -1.54 -3.44 -10.01
CA SER A 586 -0.61 -2.45 -10.57
C SER A 586 0.85 -2.91 -10.47
N ALA A 587 1.52 -3.02 -11.62
CA ALA A 587 2.94 -3.30 -11.71
C ALA A 587 3.78 -2.15 -11.10
N ALA A 588 3.34 -0.90 -11.25
CA ALA A 588 3.96 0.27 -10.63
C ALA A 588 4.01 0.14 -9.11
N PHE A 589 2.85 -0.16 -8.50
CA PHE A 589 2.71 -0.36 -7.06
C PHE A 589 3.57 -1.53 -6.56
N GLN A 590 3.52 -2.67 -7.24
CA GLN A 590 4.31 -3.85 -6.87
C GLN A 590 5.82 -3.60 -6.92
N THR A 591 6.28 -2.92 -7.96
CA THR A 591 7.68 -2.52 -8.15
C THR A 591 8.11 -1.58 -7.02
N ALA A 592 7.29 -0.58 -6.71
CA ALA A 592 7.57 0.38 -5.64
C ALA A 592 7.63 -0.28 -4.27
N GLN A 593 6.71 -1.21 -3.97
CA GLN A 593 6.77 -2.00 -2.73
C GLN A 593 8.07 -2.80 -2.65
N ALA A 594 8.43 -3.56 -3.69
CA ALA A 594 9.65 -4.36 -3.66
C ALA A 594 10.90 -3.50 -3.46
N ILE A 595 10.96 -2.33 -4.10
CA ILE A 595 12.03 -1.33 -3.90
C ILE A 595 12.05 -0.84 -2.45
N HIS A 596 10.89 -0.50 -1.89
CA HIS A 596 10.76 0.02 -0.53
C HIS A 596 11.16 -1.00 0.53
N GLU A 597 10.56 -2.21 0.48
CA GLU A 597 10.75 -3.25 1.49
C GLU A 597 12.18 -3.79 1.55
N SER A 598 12.82 -3.94 0.39
CA SER A 598 14.18 -4.48 0.30
C SER A 598 15.28 -3.42 0.29
N GLY A 599 14.90 -2.14 0.28
CA GLY A 599 15.77 -1.01 0.03
C GLY A 599 16.59 -1.19 -1.25
N TRP A 600 15.91 -1.37 -2.38
CA TRP A 600 16.50 -1.65 -3.70
C TRP A 600 17.28 -2.98 -3.77
N GLY A 601 16.78 -4.01 -3.10
CA GLY A 601 17.41 -5.32 -3.04
C GLY A 601 18.70 -5.35 -2.21
N GLN A 602 19.04 -4.27 -1.51
CA GLN A 602 20.32 -4.13 -0.79
C GLN A 602 20.27 -4.70 0.63
N TYR A 603 19.06 -4.87 1.19
CA TYR A 603 18.85 -5.29 2.57
C TYR A 603 18.05 -6.59 2.65
N ILE A 604 18.44 -7.62 1.89
CA ILE A 604 17.79 -8.93 2.01
C ILE A 604 18.21 -9.60 3.31
N PRO A 605 17.26 -10.11 4.12
CA PRO A 605 17.57 -10.82 5.35
C PRO A 605 18.49 -12.02 5.11
N VAL A 606 19.42 -12.25 6.03
CA VAL A 606 20.23 -13.46 6.09
C VAL A 606 20.14 -14.03 7.49
N ASP A 607 20.35 -15.34 7.61
CA ASP A 607 20.42 -15.95 8.91
C ASP A 607 21.53 -15.29 9.74
N LYS A 608 21.13 -14.76 10.90
CA LYS A 608 21.99 -14.01 11.81
C LYS A 608 23.20 -14.81 12.25
N TYR A 609 23.10 -16.14 12.35
CA TYR A 609 24.14 -17.00 12.91
C TYR A 609 24.88 -17.81 11.85
N GLU A 610 24.18 -18.26 10.81
CA GLU A 610 24.76 -19.10 9.76
C GLU A 610 25.18 -18.31 8.51
N GLY A 611 24.63 -17.10 8.31
CA GLY A 611 24.87 -16.27 7.13
C GLY A 611 24.15 -16.77 5.86
N THR A 612 23.23 -17.72 6.02
CA THR A 612 22.41 -18.29 4.96
C THR A 612 21.50 -17.21 4.38
N PHE A 613 21.53 -17.06 3.06
CA PHE A 613 20.77 -16.02 2.36
C PHE A 613 19.31 -16.44 2.20
N SER A 614 18.36 -15.55 2.52
CA SER A 614 16.93 -15.91 2.56
C SER A 614 16.17 -15.72 1.25
N ASN A 615 16.68 -14.90 0.32
CA ASN A 615 15.93 -14.41 -0.85
C ASN A 615 14.58 -13.72 -0.52
N ASN A 616 14.34 -13.30 0.73
CA ASN A 616 13.08 -12.72 1.17
C ASN A 616 13.00 -11.22 0.83
N LEU A 617 12.32 -10.89 -0.27
CA LEU A 617 12.22 -9.52 -0.80
C LEU A 617 11.36 -8.58 0.06
N PHE A 618 10.41 -9.14 0.83
CA PHE A 618 9.35 -8.37 1.50
C PHE A 618 9.39 -8.51 3.04
N GLY A 619 10.47 -9.08 3.60
CA GLY A 619 10.62 -9.24 5.05
C GLY A 619 9.53 -10.08 5.71
N ILE A 620 8.92 -11.04 5.00
CA ILE A 620 7.78 -11.80 5.52
C ILE A 620 8.25 -12.77 6.61
N LYS A 621 7.60 -12.72 7.78
CA LYS A 621 7.87 -13.62 8.91
C LYS A 621 7.30 -15.03 8.71
N GLY A 622 7.91 -16.03 9.34
CA GLY A 622 7.49 -17.44 9.35
C GLY A 622 8.39 -18.38 8.53
N THR A 623 7.78 -19.39 7.91
CA THR A 623 8.47 -20.45 7.16
C THR A 623 8.13 -20.37 5.67
N GLY A 624 9.15 -20.31 4.82
CA GLY A 624 9.04 -20.32 3.36
C GLY A 624 9.43 -21.68 2.76
N THR A 625 9.63 -21.70 1.44
CA THR A 625 9.97 -22.90 0.65
C THR A 625 11.36 -23.47 0.97
N ASN A 626 12.27 -22.64 1.48
CA ASN A 626 13.59 -23.04 1.98
C ASN A 626 13.67 -22.93 3.51
N GLY A 627 12.53 -23.11 4.20
CA GLY A 627 12.44 -23.05 5.65
C GLY A 627 12.44 -21.62 6.20
N SER A 628 13.12 -21.41 7.31
CA SER A 628 13.18 -20.14 8.02
C SER A 628 14.63 -19.79 8.33
N ILE A 629 14.93 -18.49 8.29
CA ILE A 629 16.16 -17.94 8.88
C ILE A 629 15.82 -17.19 10.16
N ILE A 630 16.81 -17.05 11.04
CA ILE A 630 16.69 -16.20 12.23
C ILE A 630 17.26 -14.82 11.90
N ALA A 631 16.48 -13.76 12.11
CA ALA A 631 16.95 -12.38 11.99
C ALA A 631 16.44 -11.52 13.16
N ASN A 632 17.07 -10.36 13.37
CA ASN A 632 16.67 -9.46 14.46
C ASN A 632 15.36 -8.73 14.11
N THR A 633 14.44 -8.67 15.07
CA THR A 633 13.30 -7.74 15.11
C THR A 633 13.37 -6.89 16.38
N TRP A 634 12.56 -5.84 16.45
CA TRP A 634 12.42 -5.02 17.65
C TRP A 634 11.13 -5.39 18.39
N GLU A 635 11.22 -5.54 19.71
CA GLU A 635 10.07 -5.69 20.60
C GLU A 635 10.07 -4.56 21.62
N VAL A 636 8.90 -4.04 21.96
CA VAL A 636 8.76 -2.96 22.94
C VAL A 636 8.26 -3.54 24.26
N TYR A 637 9.09 -3.49 25.29
CA TYR A 637 8.71 -3.86 26.66
C TYR A 637 8.80 -2.61 27.54
N ASN A 638 7.67 -2.26 28.18
CA ASN A 638 7.56 -1.08 29.05
C ASN A 638 8.06 0.22 28.39
N GLY A 639 7.76 0.40 27.10
CA GLY A 639 8.14 1.60 26.34
C GLY A 639 9.59 1.63 25.85
N VAL A 640 10.38 0.57 26.09
CA VAL A 640 11.77 0.45 25.62
C VAL A 640 11.87 -0.63 24.55
N SER A 641 12.53 -0.33 23.44
CA SER A 641 12.75 -1.28 22.34
C SER A 641 13.98 -2.15 22.58
N PHE A 642 13.83 -3.45 22.39
CA PHE A 642 14.90 -4.45 22.51
C PHE A 642 15.02 -5.26 21.22
N ARG A 643 16.25 -5.66 20.88
CA ARG A 643 16.49 -6.58 19.75
C ARG A 643 16.31 -8.02 20.20
N VAL A 644 15.37 -8.70 19.56
CA VAL A 644 15.11 -10.13 19.76
C VAL A 644 15.26 -10.86 18.43
N ASP A 645 15.45 -12.17 18.51
CA ASP A 645 15.43 -13.04 17.35
C ASP A 645 14.00 -13.39 16.96
N ASP A 646 13.72 -13.41 15.66
CA ASP A 646 12.47 -13.89 15.10
C ASP A 646 12.72 -14.66 13.79
N TYR A 647 11.74 -15.46 13.38
CA TYR A 647 11.82 -16.30 12.20
C TYR A 647 11.28 -15.58 10.98
N PHE A 648 12.12 -15.47 9.95
CA PHE A 648 11.76 -14.93 8.65
C PHE A 648 11.75 -16.03 7.60
N ARG A 649 10.82 -15.94 6.66
CA ARG A 649 10.71 -16.90 5.56
C ARG A 649 12.00 -16.91 4.76
N SER A 650 12.44 -18.11 4.37
CA SER A 650 13.56 -18.33 3.47
C SER A 650 13.05 -19.02 2.20
N TYR A 651 13.63 -18.67 1.07
CA TYR A 651 13.23 -19.14 -0.25
C TYR A 651 14.45 -19.63 -1.05
N ASN A 652 14.22 -20.56 -1.97
CA ASN A 652 15.27 -21.04 -2.86
C ASN A 652 15.63 -19.97 -3.91
N THR A 653 14.64 -19.15 -4.30
CA THR A 653 14.81 -18.07 -5.27
C THR A 653 14.01 -16.82 -4.88
N PRO A 654 14.41 -15.63 -5.36
CA PRO A 654 13.60 -14.41 -5.18
C PRO A 654 12.20 -14.50 -5.83
N TYR A 655 12.03 -15.29 -6.90
CA TYR A 655 10.73 -15.53 -7.54
C TYR A 655 9.74 -16.25 -6.61
N GLU A 656 10.22 -17.16 -5.77
CA GLU A 656 9.39 -17.81 -4.75
C GLU A 656 8.94 -16.80 -3.68
N SER A 657 9.80 -15.87 -3.27
CA SER A 657 9.42 -14.77 -2.37
C SER A 657 8.36 -13.86 -3.00
N TRP A 658 8.51 -13.54 -4.28
CA TRP A 658 7.53 -12.77 -5.05
C TRP A 658 6.16 -13.44 -5.06
N LYS A 659 6.12 -14.73 -5.44
CA LYS A 659 4.89 -15.52 -5.49
C LYS A 659 4.21 -15.62 -4.12
N ASP A 660 5.00 -15.84 -3.07
CA ASP A 660 4.49 -15.94 -1.70
C ASP A 660 3.92 -14.62 -1.20
N HIS A 661 4.52 -13.48 -1.57
CA HIS A 661 3.95 -12.16 -1.29
C HIS A 661 2.60 -11.97 -1.99
N LYS A 662 2.44 -12.41 -3.25
CA LYS A 662 1.13 -12.35 -3.93
C LYS A 662 0.07 -13.18 -3.20
N ALA A 663 0.43 -14.39 -2.77
CA ALA A 663 -0.47 -15.24 -1.98
C ALA A 663 -0.80 -14.62 -0.61
N PHE A 664 0.15 -13.92 0.01
CA PHE A 664 -0.08 -13.20 1.27
C PHE A 664 -1.13 -12.10 1.13
N LEU A 665 -1.18 -11.41 -0.01
CA LEU A 665 -2.18 -10.38 -0.31
C LEU A 665 -3.57 -10.94 -0.69
N GLN A 666 -3.72 -12.26 -0.79
CA GLN A 666 -5.03 -12.91 -0.94
C GLN A 666 -5.78 -13.11 0.38
N LYS A 667 -5.16 -12.79 1.52
CA LYS A 667 -5.83 -12.89 2.83
C LYS A 667 -7.03 -11.94 2.93
N GLU A 668 -8.01 -12.31 3.75
CA GLU A 668 -9.28 -11.57 3.90
C GLU A 668 -9.09 -10.10 4.27
N ARG A 669 -8.13 -9.79 5.15
CA ARG A 669 -7.81 -8.41 5.53
C ARG A 669 -7.44 -7.48 4.37
N TYR A 670 -7.05 -8.03 3.21
CA TYR A 670 -6.69 -7.29 2.01
C TYR A 670 -7.82 -7.28 0.96
N ALA A 671 -9.05 -7.65 1.30
CA ALA A 671 -10.19 -7.64 0.38
C ALA A 671 -10.41 -6.25 -0.26
N GLY A 672 -10.53 -5.20 0.57
CA GLY A 672 -10.67 -3.82 0.07
C GLY A 672 -9.45 -3.32 -0.72
N PHE A 673 -8.25 -3.84 -0.45
CA PHE A 673 -7.09 -3.56 -1.31
C PHE A 673 -7.27 -4.19 -2.71
N ARG A 674 -7.74 -5.43 -2.80
CA ARG A 674 -7.91 -6.12 -4.10
C ARG A 674 -8.94 -5.45 -5.01
N GLU A 675 -9.92 -4.75 -4.47
CA GLU A 675 -10.90 -3.97 -5.24
C GLU A 675 -10.22 -2.82 -6.01
N VAL A 676 -9.23 -2.19 -5.41
CA VAL A 676 -8.57 -0.98 -5.97
C VAL A 676 -7.11 -1.19 -6.38
N MET A 677 -6.56 -2.40 -6.24
CA MET A 677 -5.13 -2.67 -6.49
C MET A 677 -4.67 -2.45 -7.93
N HIS A 678 -5.59 -2.22 -8.86
CA HIS A 678 -5.31 -1.84 -10.24
C HIS A 678 -4.80 -0.39 -10.34
N ASP A 679 -5.18 0.45 -9.38
CA ASP A 679 -4.73 1.82 -9.26
C ASP A 679 -3.67 1.94 -8.15
N TRP A 680 -2.52 2.50 -8.48
CA TRP A 680 -1.40 2.57 -7.55
C TRP A 680 -1.58 3.61 -6.44
N THR A 681 -2.43 4.63 -6.63
CA THR A 681 -2.74 5.64 -5.61
C THR A 681 -3.74 5.06 -4.61
N LEU A 682 -4.86 4.54 -5.11
CA LEU A 682 -5.87 3.89 -4.26
C LEU A 682 -5.29 2.66 -3.56
N GLY A 683 -4.52 1.85 -4.28
CA GLY A 683 -3.85 0.67 -3.76
C GLY A 683 -2.89 0.99 -2.61
N ALA A 684 -2.14 2.09 -2.71
CA ALA A 684 -1.19 2.51 -1.67
C ALA A 684 -1.89 2.86 -0.34
N TYR A 685 -3.05 3.52 -0.40
CA TYR A 685 -3.83 3.81 0.79
C TYR A 685 -4.59 2.58 1.31
N ALA A 686 -5.25 1.83 0.42
CA ALA A 686 -6.02 0.65 0.80
C ALA A 686 -5.15 -0.43 1.47
N ILE A 687 -3.92 -0.64 1.00
CA ILE A 687 -3.02 -1.62 1.64
C ILE A 687 -2.56 -1.17 3.04
N ARG A 688 -2.38 0.14 3.24
CA ARG A 688 -2.06 0.71 4.55
C ARG A 688 -3.24 0.55 5.50
N ARG A 689 -4.46 0.89 5.06
CA ARG A 689 -5.70 0.68 5.85
C ARG A 689 -5.91 -0.79 6.21
N ALA A 690 -5.53 -1.71 5.31
CA ALA A 690 -5.51 -3.15 5.59
C ALA A 690 -4.45 -3.56 6.62
N GLY A 691 -3.58 -2.66 7.06
CA GLY A 691 -2.57 -2.82 8.12
C GLY A 691 -1.30 -3.54 7.66
N TYR A 692 -0.90 -3.36 6.40
CA TYR A 692 0.38 -3.88 5.89
C TYR A 692 1.58 -3.16 6.53
N ALA A 693 1.47 -1.85 6.74
CA ALA A 693 2.46 -1.03 7.41
C ALA A 693 1.81 -0.15 8.49
N THR A 694 2.51 0.04 9.61
CA THR A 694 2.08 0.97 10.68
C THR A 694 2.52 2.41 10.44
N ASP A 695 3.41 2.63 9.46
CA ASP A 695 3.91 3.95 9.10
C ASP A 695 2.81 4.76 8.36
N PRO A 696 2.37 5.92 8.90
CA PRO A 696 1.36 6.74 8.24
C PRO A 696 1.82 7.30 6.89
N SER A 697 3.13 7.45 6.68
CA SER A 697 3.71 7.94 5.42
C SER A 697 3.95 6.85 4.37
N TYR A 698 3.60 5.60 4.66
CA TYR A 698 3.81 4.47 3.74
C TYR A 698 3.23 4.70 2.34
N PRO A 699 1.97 5.17 2.17
CA PRO A 699 1.41 5.43 0.85
C PRO A 699 2.23 6.47 0.07
N MET A 700 2.57 7.59 0.71
CA MET A 700 3.40 8.64 0.10
C MET A 700 4.79 8.14 -0.29
N LYS A 701 5.41 7.28 0.51
CA LYS A 701 6.71 6.68 0.17
C LYS A 701 6.63 5.85 -1.11
N LEU A 702 5.58 5.06 -1.28
CA LEU A 702 5.36 4.27 -2.50
C LEU A 702 5.08 5.18 -3.70
N MET A 703 4.12 6.09 -3.57
CA MET A 703 3.75 7.03 -4.65
C MET A 703 4.96 7.87 -5.11
N ASN A 704 5.81 8.32 -4.18
CA ASN A 704 7.03 9.04 -4.52
C ASN A 704 8.03 8.18 -5.30
N ILE A 705 8.14 6.88 -5.00
CA ILE A 705 8.97 5.96 -5.80
C ILE A 705 8.37 5.81 -7.20
N ILE A 706 7.04 5.61 -7.30
CA ILE A 706 6.35 5.44 -8.59
C ILE A 706 6.58 6.64 -9.51
N LYS A 707 6.28 7.85 -9.02
CA LYS A 707 6.43 9.10 -9.78
C LYS A 707 7.89 9.34 -10.18
N LYS A 708 8.81 9.23 -9.21
CA LYS A 708 10.24 9.51 -9.44
C LYS A 708 10.88 8.65 -10.53
N TYR A 709 10.43 7.41 -10.69
CA TYR A 709 10.99 6.46 -11.64
C TYR A 709 10.08 6.17 -12.83
N GLY A 710 8.99 6.92 -12.99
CA GLY A 710 8.03 6.74 -14.09
C GLY A 710 7.39 5.35 -14.10
N LEU A 711 7.21 4.72 -12.94
CA LEU A 711 6.78 3.32 -12.86
C LEU A 711 5.33 3.12 -13.28
N TYR A 712 4.51 4.17 -13.28
CA TYR A 712 3.12 4.13 -13.73
C TYR A 712 2.99 3.65 -15.19
N GLU A 713 4.01 3.86 -16.03
CA GLU A 713 4.06 3.32 -17.39
C GLU A 713 4.06 1.79 -17.45
N LEU A 714 4.45 1.10 -16.37
CA LEU A 714 4.36 -0.36 -16.27
C LEU A 714 2.91 -0.87 -16.24
N ASP A 715 1.96 0.00 -15.88
CA ASP A 715 0.53 -0.32 -15.81
C ASP A 715 -0.19 -0.02 -17.14
N ARG A 716 0.50 0.61 -18.11
CA ARG A 716 -0.09 0.98 -19.39
C ARG A 716 -0.45 -0.28 -20.19
N ILE A 717 -1.68 -0.34 -20.64
CA ILE A 717 -2.22 -1.44 -21.44
C ILE A 717 -2.74 -0.95 -22.79
N SER A 718 -2.72 -1.84 -23.76
CA SER A 718 -3.44 -1.73 -25.03
C SER A 718 -4.39 -2.92 -25.13
N ILE A 719 -5.54 -2.72 -25.75
CA ILE A 719 -6.52 -3.79 -25.98
C ILE A 719 -6.36 -4.37 -27.37
#